data_AF-A0A674DNS0-F1
#
_entry.id   AF-A0A674DNS0-F1
#
_cell.length_a   1.000
_cell.length_b   1.000
_cell.length_c   1.000
_cell.angle_alpha   90.00
_cell.angle_beta   90.00
_cell.angle_gamma   90.00
#
_symmetry.space_group_name_H-M   'P 1'
#
loop_
_entity.id
_entity.type
_entity.pdbx_description
1 polymer ?
#
loop_
_entity_poly.entity_id
_entity_poly.type
_entity_poly.pdbx_seq_one_letter_code
_entity_poly.pdbx_strand_id
1 'polypeptide(L)'
;MPHHEVVEIKKQILKEGLTEHTSVETLGCEGKNLGPCSGPNRQRDLCTFCTISLDQEEVFRTKVLKMVFCASLKRLPVWLFFSPFYGEDFYFEIPRPFQCLSFYVFAKGVFQRDLPVGKVSIRKEELCKFSGKEHWFGLQPVDPNSEVQGKVHLEMRLNELIIENGSMCQQLLVRIIECQGLPLISGQNCDPYATVSLVGPARFDQKKTKVKKKTSDPQFEETFYFEVYLQISHSIRMCDLNLSLSLCVFFCRVDLWNNGNLAQDVFLGETRVSVKILRNDHIHRAWYLLQPKGNGKSKTDDLGSLRLNVTYTEDNVLPSACYTPLRTLLLKSPDIKPISASAAHILGDICRERYEAVLPVVRLLLHHSRLVSFVSAIAALELENTQEANTIFRGNSLATRCIDDMMKIVGRSYLTVTLKPVLDEICESNKTCEIDPIKLKEGDNVEVNKENLQGYVQKVFSSITQSSSSCPPLMCDVFRSLRQLASKRFPDDPHVQYSAVSSFVFLRFFAVAVLSPHTFQLRPHHPDLEVSRTLTLISKTIQTLGSWGSLSKNKLVCIHVCLSYQPVNMPTNQFINLPLEVQKRAQGRKRIGKNFKKRWLRVTNRELSYHKHRGKEALCIMPVKNIRAVEKLDLSAFNRKNMFQVLHSEKPLYVQAGNCVEASEWVEVLSQVSRCNPDRLGTFHPSAYLAGAWLCCRSLSDSQPGCKPCTPTLLANLQLDIDCDRETERIFSLFTSSYSKLQKMEDACASIAVYQGPPREQDDYSLFTIQDSKETFHTVRQITHILKELQSEHDTRSGTAQYGSQ
;
A
#
# COMPACT_ATOMS: atom_id res chain seq x y z
N MET A 1 23.80 19.58 21.80
CA MET A 1 22.38 19.28 22.08
C MET A 1 21.56 19.75 20.88
N PRO A 2 21.29 18.82 19.94
CA PRO A 2 19.91 18.53 19.54
C PRO A 2 19.80 17.04 19.11
N HIS A 3 19.65 16.13 20.08
CA HIS A 3 19.46 14.68 19.86
C HIS A 3 18.18 14.16 20.55
N HIS A 4 17.36 15.07 21.09
CA HIS A 4 16.17 14.72 21.87
C HIS A 4 14.93 14.52 20.99
N GLU A 5 14.72 15.33 19.94
CA GLU A 5 13.43 15.33 19.21
C GLU A 5 13.14 14.10 18.31
N VAL A 6 14.17 13.42 17.78
CA VAL A 6 13.95 12.24 16.91
C VAL A 6 13.80 10.94 17.72
N VAL A 7 14.39 10.90 18.92
CA VAL A 7 14.12 9.83 19.88
C VAL A 7 12.78 10.08 20.56
N GLU A 8 12.36 11.34 20.71
CA GLU A 8 11.01 11.68 21.18
C GLU A 8 9.92 11.26 20.21
N ILE A 9 10.02 11.38 18.88
CA ILE A 9 8.91 10.92 18.02
C ILE A 9 8.68 9.40 18.07
N LYS A 10 9.75 8.58 18.19
CA LYS A 10 9.59 7.14 18.47
C LYS A 10 9.20 6.86 19.93
N LYS A 11 9.60 7.69 20.90
CA LYS A 11 9.19 7.57 22.31
C LYS A 11 7.81 8.18 22.63
N GLN A 12 7.26 9.02 21.76
CA GLN A 12 5.93 9.62 21.86
C GLN A 12 4.91 8.62 21.34
N ILE A 13 5.23 7.90 20.25
CA ILE A 13 4.47 6.73 19.79
C ILE A 13 4.50 5.60 20.85
N LEU A 14 5.60 5.45 21.57
CA LEU A 14 5.72 4.52 22.72
C LEU A 14 5.13 5.05 24.04
N LYS A 15 4.59 6.27 24.09
CA LYS A 15 3.98 6.83 25.32
C LYS A 15 2.48 6.60 25.43
N GLU A 16 1.82 6.15 24.36
CA GLU A 16 0.37 5.86 24.35
C GLU A 16 0.03 4.38 24.13
N GLY A 17 1.03 3.52 23.91
CA GLY A 17 0.85 2.07 23.91
C GLY A 17 0.04 1.50 22.73
N LEU A 18 -0.22 2.30 21.70
CA LEU A 18 -0.85 1.88 20.44
C LEU A 18 0.08 2.22 19.26
N THR A 19 0.25 1.30 18.33
CA THR A 19 0.99 1.51 17.08
C THR A 19 0.00 1.55 15.92
N GLU A 20 -0.07 2.66 15.20
CA GLU A 20 -0.99 2.84 14.07
C GLU A 20 -0.32 2.39 12.76
N HIS A 21 -0.92 1.41 12.07
CA HIS A 21 -0.50 0.99 10.72
C HIS A 21 -1.61 1.29 9.71
N THR A 22 -1.27 1.96 8.62
CA THR A 22 -2.24 2.34 7.60
C THR A 22 -1.89 1.74 6.23
N SER A 23 -2.91 1.25 5.53
CA SER A 23 -2.78 0.79 4.14
C SER A 23 -3.95 1.27 3.29
N VAL A 24 -3.64 1.57 2.02
CA VAL A 24 -4.62 1.92 1.00
C VAL A 24 -4.55 0.89 -0.11
N GLU A 25 -5.72 0.36 -0.43
CA GLU A 25 -5.97 -0.39 -1.65
C GLU A 25 -6.92 0.42 -2.52
N THR A 26 -6.63 0.53 -3.82
CA THR A 26 -7.54 1.13 -4.80
C THR A 26 -7.82 0.11 -5.88
N LEU A 27 -9.09 -0.23 -6.08
CA LEU A 27 -9.54 -1.25 -7.04
C LEU A 27 -10.23 -0.59 -8.22
N GLY A 28 -9.50 -0.41 -9.32
CA GLY A 28 -10.03 0.22 -10.53
C GLY A 28 -10.25 1.73 -10.41
N CYS A 29 -10.00 2.40 -11.53
CA CYS A 29 -10.15 3.84 -11.68
C CYS A 29 -10.76 4.09 -13.08
N GLU A 30 -11.94 4.71 -13.14
CA GLU A 30 -12.65 4.96 -14.40
C GLU A 30 -12.98 6.44 -14.51
N GLY A 31 -12.46 7.13 -15.53
CA GLY A 31 -12.89 8.48 -15.86
C GLY A 31 -14.20 8.45 -16.65
N LYS A 32 -15.03 9.49 -16.53
CA LYS A 32 -16.20 9.74 -17.39
C LYS A 32 -16.28 11.23 -17.73
N ASN A 33 -16.64 11.54 -18.98
CA ASN A 33 -16.81 12.91 -19.49
C ASN A 33 -15.57 13.80 -19.30
N LEU A 34 -14.36 13.25 -19.47
CA LEU A 34 -13.14 14.08 -19.39
C LEU A 34 -13.11 15.07 -20.56
N GLY A 35 -13.40 16.33 -20.29
CA GLY A 35 -13.63 17.36 -21.31
C GLY A 35 -12.41 17.65 -22.19
N PRO A 36 -12.60 18.08 -23.45
CA PRO A 36 -11.52 18.62 -24.26
C PRO A 36 -11.02 19.92 -23.62
N CYS A 37 -9.72 20.01 -23.33
CA CYS A 37 -9.09 21.27 -22.94
C CYS A 37 -9.49 22.36 -23.96
N SER A 38 -10.17 23.40 -23.50
CA SER A 38 -10.71 24.48 -24.31
C SER A 38 -9.62 25.19 -25.11
N GLY A 39 -9.51 24.87 -26.40
CA GLY A 39 -8.58 25.50 -27.33
C GLY A 39 -8.82 25.03 -28.77
N PRO A 40 -8.87 25.93 -29.77
CA PRO A 40 -9.40 25.64 -31.11
C PRO A 40 -8.52 24.74 -32.00
N ASN A 41 -7.47 24.08 -31.48
CA ASN A 41 -6.49 23.38 -32.33
C ASN A 41 -5.82 22.11 -31.76
N ARG A 42 -6.42 21.40 -30.79
CA ARG A 42 -5.81 20.17 -30.19
C ARG A 42 -6.72 18.95 -30.19
N GLN A 43 -7.43 18.71 -31.29
CA GLN A 43 -8.42 17.62 -31.39
C GLN A 43 -7.87 16.30 -31.97
N ARG A 44 -6.56 16.05 -31.89
CA ARG A 44 -5.96 14.79 -32.36
C ARG A 44 -5.07 14.19 -31.27
N ASP A 45 -5.42 12.97 -30.86
CA ASP A 45 -4.67 12.05 -29.99
C ASP A 45 -4.38 12.54 -28.56
N LEU A 46 -5.42 12.64 -27.71
CA LEU A 46 -5.22 12.86 -26.28
C LEU A 46 -4.80 11.55 -25.60
N CYS A 47 -3.59 11.53 -25.03
CA CYS A 47 -3.13 10.41 -24.21
C CYS A 47 -3.31 10.79 -22.74
N THR A 48 -4.06 10.03 -21.94
CA THR A 48 -4.27 10.34 -20.51
C THR A 48 -3.62 9.32 -19.60
N PHE A 49 -3.20 9.75 -18.41
CA PHE A 49 -2.78 8.86 -17.32
C PHE A 49 -3.26 9.41 -15.99
N CYS A 50 -3.41 8.53 -15.00
CA CYS A 50 -3.78 8.89 -13.64
C CYS A 50 -2.57 8.72 -12.73
N THR A 51 -2.40 9.60 -11.75
CA THR A 51 -1.42 9.42 -10.67
C THR A 51 -2.10 9.46 -9.32
N ILE A 52 -1.63 8.63 -8.40
CA ILE A 52 -2.05 8.61 -7.00
C ILE A 52 -0.95 9.27 -6.18
N SER A 53 -1.33 10.25 -5.37
CA SER A 53 -0.41 11.03 -4.57
C SER A 53 -0.86 11.08 -3.11
N LEU A 54 0.10 10.92 -2.19
CA LEU A 54 -0.08 11.21 -0.77
C LEU A 54 0.50 12.59 -0.47
N ASP A 55 -0.36 13.54 -0.07
CA ASP A 55 0.05 14.93 0.17
C ASP A 55 0.89 15.51 -0.99
N GLN A 56 0.46 15.24 -2.23
CA GLN A 56 1.13 15.62 -3.50
C GLN A 56 2.45 14.88 -3.83
N GLU A 57 2.91 13.93 -3.01
CA GLU A 57 3.98 13.01 -3.42
C GLU A 57 3.39 11.86 -4.24
N GLU A 58 3.73 11.81 -5.53
CA GLU A 58 3.32 10.73 -6.44
C GLU A 58 3.83 9.38 -5.90
N VAL A 59 2.89 8.52 -5.51
CA VAL A 59 3.15 7.16 -5.04
C VAL A 59 2.97 6.16 -6.19
N PHE A 60 2.05 6.45 -7.10
CA PHE A 60 1.74 5.58 -8.22
C PHE A 60 1.36 6.37 -9.47
N ARG A 61 1.64 5.78 -10.63
CA ARG A 61 1.30 6.31 -11.95
C ARG A 61 0.80 5.18 -12.82
N THR A 62 -0.40 5.33 -13.37
CA THR A 62 -0.96 4.36 -14.32
C THR A 62 -0.24 4.45 -15.67
N LYS A 63 -0.40 3.41 -16.50
CA LYS A 63 -0.05 3.51 -17.92
C LYS A 63 -0.73 4.68 -18.61
N VAL A 64 -0.06 5.21 -19.62
CA VAL A 64 -0.60 6.22 -20.52
C VAL A 64 -1.55 5.53 -21.51
N LEU A 65 -2.84 5.84 -21.41
CA LEU A 65 -3.87 5.35 -22.32
C LEU A 65 -4.00 6.29 -23.52
N LYS A 66 -3.97 5.71 -24.72
CA LYS A 66 -4.23 6.43 -25.97
C LYS A 66 -5.75 6.45 -26.22
N MET A 67 -6.35 7.63 -26.30
CA MET A 67 -7.71 7.75 -26.83
C MET A 67 -7.63 7.58 -28.35
N VAL A 68 -8.12 6.45 -28.87
CA VAL A 68 -8.14 6.21 -30.33
C VAL A 68 -9.51 6.62 -30.87
N PHE A 69 -9.52 7.49 -31.87
CA PHE A 69 -10.72 7.83 -32.62
C PHE A 69 -11.04 6.65 -33.58
N CYS A 70 -12.11 5.89 -33.34
CA CYS A 70 -12.51 4.85 -34.28
C CYS A 70 -13.30 5.48 -35.45
N ALA A 71 -12.61 5.80 -36.54
CA ALA A 71 -13.23 6.31 -37.77
C ALA A 71 -13.83 5.20 -38.66
N SER A 72 -13.98 3.96 -38.18
CA SER A 72 -14.34 2.80 -39.03
C SER A 72 -15.83 2.46 -39.09
N LEU A 73 -16.68 3.07 -38.26
CA LEU A 73 -18.14 2.90 -38.37
C LEU A 73 -18.74 4.13 -39.04
N LYS A 74 -18.75 4.13 -40.38
CA LYS A 74 -19.30 5.20 -41.24
C LYS A 74 -20.83 5.43 -41.11
N ARG A 75 -21.51 5.03 -40.03
CA ARG A 75 -22.97 5.17 -39.97
C ARG A 75 -23.65 5.39 -38.62
N LEU A 76 -22.95 5.74 -37.55
CA LEU A 76 -23.56 6.36 -36.36
C LEU A 76 -22.50 7.22 -35.62
N PRO A 77 -22.84 8.43 -35.13
CA PRO A 77 -21.99 9.14 -34.18
C PRO A 77 -22.12 8.45 -32.82
N VAL A 78 -21.49 7.29 -32.65
CA VAL A 78 -21.41 6.63 -31.35
C VAL A 78 -20.21 7.22 -30.61
N TRP A 79 -20.51 8.06 -29.62
CA TRP A 79 -19.60 8.71 -28.67
C TRP A 79 -18.96 7.72 -27.69
N LEU A 80 -18.40 6.60 -28.18
CA LEU A 80 -17.69 5.65 -27.35
C LEU A 80 -16.27 6.19 -27.09
N PHE A 81 -15.90 6.28 -25.80
CA PHE A 81 -14.56 6.62 -25.27
C PHE A 81 -14.27 8.10 -24.91
N PHE A 82 -15.19 8.76 -24.20
CA PHE A 82 -14.83 9.86 -23.24
C PHE A 82 -14.60 9.35 -21.80
N SER A 83 -14.54 8.02 -21.63
CA SER A 83 -14.43 7.35 -20.34
C SER A 83 -13.22 6.41 -20.32
N PRO A 84 -11.99 6.88 -20.01
CA PRO A 84 -10.86 5.98 -19.86
C PRO A 84 -11.05 5.10 -18.63
N PHE A 85 -11.09 3.79 -18.83
CA PHE A 85 -10.94 2.81 -17.76
C PHE A 85 -9.44 2.57 -17.55
N TYR A 86 -8.87 3.14 -16.48
CA TYR A 86 -7.47 2.94 -16.12
C TYR A 86 -7.24 1.52 -15.58
N GLY A 87 -8.24 0.93 -14.90
CA GLY A 87 -8.33 -0.52 -14.65
C GLY A 87 -7.15 -1.16 -13.91
N GLU A 88 -6.33 -0.37 -13.23
CA GLU A 88 -5.20 -0.86 -12.43
C GLU A 88 -5.58 -0.88 -10.95
N ASP A 89 -5.45 -2.05 -10.34
CA ASP A 89 -5.53 -2.21 -8.89
C ASP A 89 -4.19 -1.78 -8.28
N PHE A 90 -4.22 -1.02 -7.18
CA PHE A 90 -3.00 -0.57 -6.52
C PHE A 90 -3.08 -0.79 -5.01
N TYR A 91 -2.05 -1.43 -4.45
CA TYR A 91 -1.92 -1.65 -3.01
C TYR A 91 -0.59 -1.10 -2.54
N PHE A 92 -0.62 -0.32 -1.47
CA PHE A 92 0.58 0.13 -0.79
C PHE A 92 0.34 0.38 0.69
N GLU A 93 1.36 0.09 1.48
CA GLU A 93 1.40 0.49 2.88
C GLU A 93 1.83 1.94 2.97
N ILE A 94 1.22 2.68 3.90
CA ILE A 94 1.48 4.10 4.08
C ILE A 94 2.49 4.26 5.22
N PRO A 95 3.75 4.61 4.93
CA PRO A 95 4.83 4.57 5.92
C PRO A 95 4.87 5.83 6.80
N ARG A 96 3.95 6.79 6.61
CA ARG A 96 3.93 8.08 7.29
C ARG A 96 2.51 8.60 7.43
N PRO A 97 2.21 9.43 8.45
CA PRO A 97 0.95 10.14 8.49
C PRO A 97 0.78 10.98 7.23
N PHE A 98 -0.43 10.95 6.67
CA PHE A 98 -0.81 11.73 5.49
C PHE A 98 -2.14 12.44 5.76
N GLN A 99 -2.39 13.51 5.03
CA GLN A 99 -3.60 14.32 5.20
C GLN A 99 -4.62 14.07 4.09
N CYS A 100 -4.14 13.98 2.85
CA CYS A 100 -4.98 13.81 1.68
C CYS A 100 -4.44 12.72 0.75
N LEU A 101 -5.34 11.84 0.32
CA LEU A 101 -5.14 10.95 -0.81
C LEU A 101 -5.70 11.64 -2.07
N SER A 102 -4.83 11.95 -3.03
CA SER A 102 -5.19 12.69 -4.23
C SER A 102 -4.98 11.85 -5.49
N PHE A 103 -5.96 11.89 -6.39
CA PHE A 103 -5.93 11.28 -7.71
C PHE A 103 -5.88 12.39 -8.76
N TYR A 104 -4.82 12.42 -9.56
CA TYR A 104 -4.63 13.42 -10.61
C TYR A 104 -4.80 12.77 -11.97
N VAL A 105 -5.55 13.42 -12.86
CA VAL A 105 -5.66 13.02 -14.26
C VAL A 105 -4.82 13.97 -15.10
N PHE A 106 -3.86 13.43 -15.85
CA PHE A 106 -2.98 14.18 -16.73
C PHE A 106 -3.27 13.87 -18.20
N ALA A 107 -3.17 14.90 -19.05
CA ALA A 107 -3.07 14.76 -20.49
C ALA A 107 -1.60 14.89 -20.90
N LYS A 108 -1.06 13.83 -21.51
CA LYS A 108 0.31 13.78 -22.00
C LYS A 108 0.42 14.52 -23.33
N GLY A 109 1.20 15.60 -23.33
CA GLY A 109 1.58 16.32 -24.54
C GLY A 109 2.78 15.65 -25.23
N VAL A 110 2.73 15.47 -26.55
CA VAL A 110 3.84 14.86 -27.32
C VAL A 110 5.12 15.70 -27.24
N PHE A 111 5.00 17.02 -27.06
CA PHE A 111 6.13 17.97 -27.05
C PHE A 111 6.08 19.02 -25.91
N GLN A 112 5.15 18.90 -24.96
CA GLN A 112 4.97 19.83 -23.82
C GLN A 112 4.93 19.07 -22.50
N ARG A 113 5.13 19.78 -21.37
CA ARG A 113 4.96 19.21 -20.03
C ARG A 113 3.54 18.64 -19.88
N ASP A 114 3.40 17.54 -19.14
CA ASP A 114 2.12 16.91 -18.85
C ASP A 114 1.16 17.94 -18.23
N LEU A 115 -0.03 18.08 -18.82
CA LEU A 115 -1.02 19.08 -18.39
C LEU A 115 -2.05 18.40 -17.46
N PRO A 116 -2.24 18.88 -16.23
CA PRO A 116 -3.27 18.33 -15.36
C PRO A 116 -4.66 18.70 -15.91
N VAL A 117 -5.49 17.69 -16.13
CA VAL A 117 -6.90 17.81 -16.55
C VAL A 117 -7.78 18.12 -15.34
N GLY A 118 -7.52 17.45 -14.21
CA GLY A 118 -8.27 17.63 -12.98
C GLY A 118 -7.74 16.74 -11.86
N LYS A 119 -8.19 16.99 -10.63
CA LYS A 119 -7.86 16.18 -9.45
C LYS A 119 -9.09 15.82 -8.62
N VAL A 120 -9.02 14.69 -7.94
CA VAL A 120 -9.88 14.33 -6.81
C VAL A 120 -8.98 14.29 -5.58
N SER A 121 -9.40 14.86 -4.46
CA SER A 121 -8.64 14.79 -3.20
C SER A 121 -9.59 14.40 -2.07
N ILE A 122 -9.27 13.30 -1.39
CA ILE A 122 -10.04 12.76 -0.27
C ILE A 122 -9.20 12.93 1.00
N ARG A 123 -9.77 13.55 2.02
CA ARG A 123 -9.09 13.73 3.32
C ARG A 123 -9.01 12.40 4.06
N LYS A 124 -7.96 12.20 4.87
CA LYS A 124 -7.78 10.99 5.71
C LYS A 124 -9.05 10.67 6.51
N GLU A 125 -9.61 11.67 7.17
CA GLU A 125 -10.84 11.59 7.99
C GLU A 125 -12.09 11.14 7.21
N GLU A 126 -12.10 11.33 5.89
CA GLU A 126 -13.22 10.99 5.02
C GLU A 126 -13.06 9.64 4.33
N LEU A 127 -11.85 9.05 4.32
CA LEU A 127 -11.58 7.78 3.64
C LEU A 127 -12.46 6.65 4.13
N CYS A 128 -12.71 6.58 5.45
CA CYS A 128 -13.57 5.56 6.05
C CYS A 128 -15.01 5.58 5.49
N LYS A 129 -15.51 6.74 5.03
CA LYS A 129 -16.86 6.87 4.45
C LYS A 129 -16.97 6.19 3.09
N PHE A 130 -15.87 6.13 2.34
CA PHE A 130 -15.80 5.59 0.98
C PHE A 130 -15.17 4.20 0.92
N SER A 131 -14.69 3.67 2.06
CA SER A 131 -13.97 2.39 2.14
C SER A 131 -14.79 1.21 1.59
N GLY A 132 -14.22 0.47 0.64
CA GLY A 132 -14.79 -0.77 0.08
C GLY A 132 -16.04 -0.57 -0.79
N LYS A 133 -16.31 0.66 -1.23
CA LYS A 133 -17.47 1.02 -2.06
C LYS A 133 -17.04 1.85 -3.26
N GLU A 134 -17.61 1.53 -4.42
CA GLU A 134 -17.41 2.33 -5.63
C GLU A 134 -18.15 3.66 -5.55
N HIS A 135 -17.43 4.76 -5.78
CA HIS A 135 -17.98 6.12 -5.73
C HIS A 135 -17.50 6.97 -6.91
N TRP A 136 -18.39 7.82 -7.43
CA TRP A 136 -18.07 8.83 -8.44
C TRP A 136 -17.68 10.15 -7.77
N PHE A 137 -16.50 10.66 -8.11
CA PHE A 137 -15.96 11.93 -7.63
C PHE A 137 -15.84 12.91 -8.80
N GLY A 138 -16.40 14.11 -8.66
CA GLY A 138 -16.22 15.18 -9.65
C GLY A 138 -14.78 15.69 -9.68
N LEU A 139 -14.21 15.91 -10.87
CA LEU A 139 -12.86 16.47 -11.00
C LEU A 139 -12.84 17.95 -10.66
N GLN A 140 -11.88 18.32 -9.82
CA GLN A 140 -11.58 19.71 -9.47
C GLN A 140 -10.44 20.26 -10.35
N PRO A 141 -10.46 21.55 -10.70
CA PRO A 141 -9.35 22.17 -11.43
C PRO A 141 -8.05 22.09 -10.62
N VAL A 142 -6.94 21.86 -11.31
CA VAL A 142 -5.60 21.87 -10.72
C VAL A 142 -5.00 23.24 -10.96
N ASP A 143 -5.11 24.14 -9.98
CA ASP A 143 -4.48 25.45 -10.00
C ASP A 143 -3.38 25.59 -8.91
N PRO A 144 -2.39 26.48 -9.06
CA PRO A 144 -1.33 26.69 -8.07
C PRO A 144 -1.81 27.11 -6.68
N ASN A 145 -3.04 27.64 -6.56
CA ASN A 145 -3.64 28.05 -5.29
C ASN A 145 -4.42 26.91 -4.61
N SER A 146 -4.69 25.83 -5.34
CA SER A 146 -5.37 24.61 -4.89
C SER A 146 -4.41 23.58 -4.28
N GLU A 147 -3.10 23.76 -4.46
CA GLU A 147 -2.03 22.87 -4.00
C GLU A 147 -1.38 23.40 -2.72
N VAL A 148 -2.14 23.41 -1.64
CA VAL A 148 -1.68 23.89 -0.34
C VAL A 148 -1.03 22.76 0.47
N GLN A 149 0.15 23.03 1.02
CA GLN A 149 0.90 22.11 1.88
C GLN A 149 1.41 22.83 3.13
N GLY A 150 1.47 22.09 4.23
CA GLY A 150 2.06 22.54 5.48
C GLY A 150 1.05 23.01 6.52
N LYS A 151 1.58 23.35 7.67
CA LYS A 151 0.82 23.79 8.85
C LYS A 151 1.49 24.99 9.50
N VAL A 152 0.69 25.80 10.19
CA VAL A 152 1.13 26.98 10.92
C VAL A 152 0.84 26.81 12.41
N HIS A 153 1.80 27.14 13.25
CA HIS A 153 1.66 27.14 14.71
C HIS A 153 1.28 28.55 15.15
N LEU A 154 0.08 28.68 15.69
CA LEU A 154 -0.48 29.96 16.14
C LEU A 154 -0.64 29.96 17.65
N GLU A 155 -0.33 31.10 18.25
CA GLU A 155 -0.69 31.44 19.62
C GLU A 155 -1.58 32.69 19.59
N MET A 156 -2.76 32.59 20.19
CA MET A 156 -3.77 33.64 20.22
C MET A 156 -4.14 33.95 21.67
N ARG A 157 -4.32 35.23 21.99
CA ARG A 157 -4.71 35.70 23.33
C ARG A 157 -5.56 36.95 23.24
N LEU A 158 -6.57 37.07 24.10
CA LEU A 158 -7.30 38.32 24.31
C LEU A 158 -6.75 39.03 25.55
N ASN A 159 -6.39 40.30 25.38
CA ASN A 159 -6.02 41.20 26.46
C ASN A 159 -7.09 42.26 26.65
N GLU A 160 -7.35 42.63 27.90
CA GLU A 160 -8.20 43.77 28.24
C GLU A 160 -7.34 45.03 28.31
N LEU A 161 -7.77 46.09 27.64
CA LEU A 161 -7.16 47.41 27.64
C LEU A 161 -8.16 48.44 28.17
N ILE A 162 -7.68 49.31 29.06
CA ILE A 162 -8.43 50.46 29.56
C ILE A 162 -8.09 51.65 28.66
N ILE A 163 -9.06 52.15 27.91
CA ILE A 163 -8.88 53.36 27.09
C ILE A 163 -9.04 54.60 28.00
N GLU A 164 -8.36 55.70 27.67
CA GLU A 164 -8.32 56.98 28.42
C GLU A 164 -9.71 57.55 28.80
N ASN A 165 -10.77 57.14 28.11
CA ASN A 165 -12.16 57.53 28.38
C ASN A 165 -12.88 56.59 29.38
N GLY A 166 -12.16 55.69 30.06
CA GLY A 166 -12.72 54.73 31.01
C GLY A 166 -13.46 53.54 30.38
N SER A 167 -13.41 53.39 29.05
CA SER A 167 -14.03 52.27 28.34
C SER A 167 -13.09 51.07 28.25
N MET A 168 -13.64 49.86 28.36
CA MET A 168 -12.89 48.61 28.19
C MET A 168 -12.85 48.20 26.72
N CYS A 169 -11.66 47.96 26.17
CA CYS A 169 -11.42 47.45 24.83
C CYS A 169 -10.68 46.12 24.89
N GLN A 170 -10.98 45.19 23.98
CA GLN A 170 -10.25 43.93 23.90
C GLN A 170 -9.24 44.01 22.75
N GLN A 171 -8.01 43.60 23.02
CA GLN A 171 -6.94 43.49 22.03
C GLN A 171 -6.63 42.01 21.79
N LEU A 172 -6.81 41.55 20.55
CA LEU A 172 -6.39 40.23 20.12
C LEU A 172 -4.89 40.27 19.79
N LEU A 173 -4.14 39.48 20.53
CA LEU A 173 -2.76 39.13 20.24
C LEU A 173 -2.76 37.87 19.38
N VAL A 174 -2.06 37.91 18.25
CA VAL A 174 -1.81 36.75 17.38
C VAL A 174 -0.31 36.63 17.15
N ARG A 175 0.30 35.57 17.66
CA ARG A 175 1.71 35.23 17.42
C ARG A 175 1.80 34.10 16.41
N ILE A 176 2.54 34.35 15.33
CA ILE A 176 2.98 33.31 14.42
C ILE A 176 4.32 32.80 14.94
N ILE A 177 4.31 31.58 15.46
CA ILE A 177 5.51 30.94 16.02
C ILE A 177 6.34 30.40 14.84
N GLU A 178 5.76 29.43 14.12
CA GLU A 178 6.47 28.69 13.07
C GLU A 178 5.51 28.09 12.05
N CYS A 179 6.07 27.66 10.91
CA CYS A 179 5.38 26.79 9.96
C CYS A 179 6.24 25.57 9.65
N GLN A 180 5.59 24.47 9.28
CA GLN A 180 6.26 23.22 8.92
C GLN A 180 5.69 22.65 7.62
N GLY A 181 6.56 22.11 6.78
CA GLY A 181 6.19 21.37 5.57
C GLY A 181 5.63 22.23 4.44
N LEU A 182 6.11 23.46 4.26
CA LEU A 182 5.72 24.32 3.12
C LEU A 182 6.26 23.78 1.78
N PRO A 183 5.56 24.02 0.65
CA PRO A 183 5.91 23.42 -0.63
C PRO A 183 7.21 24.00 -1.20
N LEU A 184 7.90 23.20 -2.03
CA LEU A 184 9.06 23.65 -2.80
C LEU A 184 8.60 24.38 -4.05
N ILE A 185 9.16 25.57 -4.31
CA ILE A 185 8.88 26.33 -5.52
C ILE A 185 9.98 26.03 -6.54
N SER A 186 9.61 25.42 -7.68
CA SER A 186 10.55 25.02 -8.75
C SER A 186 11.71 24.11 -8.28
N GLY A 187 11.46 23.25 -7.30
CA GLY A 187 12.45 22.32 -6.76
C GLY A 187 13.51 22.94 -5.84
N GLN A 188 13.28 24.18 -5.38
CA GLN A 188 14.08 24.87 -4.37
C GLN A 188 13.21 25.24 -3.17
N ASN A 189 13.84 25.43 -2.01
CA ASN A 189 13.16 25.91 -0.80
C ASN A 189 12.56 27.30 -1.06
N CYS A 190 11.37 27.53 -0.51
CA CYS A 190 10.66 28.79 -0.64
C CYS A 190 11.25 29.90 0.24
N ASP A 191 10.87 31.14 -0.07
CA ASP A 191 11.12 32.35 0.72
C ASP A 191 9.81 32.79 1.41
N PRO A 192 9.33 32.08 2.46
CA PRO A 192 7.98 32.27 3.00
C PRO A 192 7.83 33.53 3.86
N TYR A 193 6.65 34.15 3.77
CA TYR A 193 6.13 35.12 4.73
C TYR A 193 4.63 34.89 4.97
N ALA A 194 4.14 35.36 6.11
CA ALA A 194 2.75 35.24 6.50
C ALA A 194 2.08 36.62 6.55
N THR A 195 0.81 36.70 6.16
CA THR A 195 -0.05 37.86 6.40
C THR A 195 -1.15 37.47 7.37
N VAL A 196 -1.28 38.21 8.46
CA VAL A 196 -2.30 38.03 9.49
C VAL A 196 -3.35 39.10 9.35
N SER A 197 -4.61 38.70 9.26
CA SER A 197 -5.75 39.60 9.15
C SER A 197 -6.81 39.27 10.19
N LEU A 198 -7.32 40.28 10.90
CA LEU A 198 -8.55 40.13 11.66
C LEU A 198 -9.72 40.49 10.75
N VAL A 199 -10.59 39.52 10.46
CA VAL A 199 -11.74 39.71 9.57
C VAL A 199 -13.01 39.79 10.41
N GLY A 200 -13.76 40.88 10.25
CA GLY A 200 -15.06 41.10 10.86
C GLY A 200 -15.99 41.93 9.95
N PRO A 201 -17.22 42.24 10.39
CA PRO A 201 -18.27 42.79 9.52
C PRO A 201 -17.99 44.19 8.94
N ALA A 202 -17.04 44.94 9.52
CA ALA A 202 -16.67 46.29 9.05
C ALA A 202 -15.16 46.59 9.14
N ARG A 203 -14.30 45.60 9.39
CA ARG A 203 -12.85 45.81 9.56
C ARG A 203 -12.02 44.75 8.83
N PHE A 204 -10.98 45.23 8.15
CA PHE A 204 -9.90 44.45 7.57
C PHE A 204 -8.58 45.14 7.93
N ASP A 205 -7.94 44.71 9.01
CA ASP A 205 -6.57 45.10 9.35
C ASP A 205 -5.66 43.93 8.99
N GLN A 206 -4.62 44.18 8.19
CA GLN A 206 -3.69 43.16 7.71
C GLN A 206 -2.25 43.56 8.05
N LYS A 207 -1.55 42.64 8.70
CA LYS A 207 -0.13 42.77 9.07
C LYS A 207 0.66 41.64 8.43
N LYS A 208 1.96 41.83 8.20
CA LYS A 208 2.83 40.83 7.54
C LYS A 208 4.09 40.56 8.35
N THR A 209 4.55 39.32 8.32
CA THR A 209 5.83 38.92 8.91
C THR A 209 7.00 39.33 8.03
N LYS A 210 8.22 39.18 8.55
CA LYS A 210 9.44 39.23 7.74
C LYS A 210 9.56 37.99 6.87
N VAL A 211 10.07 38.16 5.66
CA VAL A 211 10.37 37.06 4.74
C VAL A 211 11.54 36.23 5.29
N LYS A 212 11.32 34.92 5.47
CA LYS A 212 12.39 33.95 5.75
C LYS A 212 12.87 33.38 4.43
N LYS A 213 14.17 33.17 4.26
CA LYS A 213 14.75 32.75 2.97
C LYS A 213 15.12 31.28 2.95
N LYS A 214 14.87 30.62 1.83
CA LYS A 214 15.30 29.24 1.51
C LYS A 214 14.95 28.23 2.60
N THR A 215 13.72 28.24 3.10
CA THR A 215 13.26 27.29 4.11
C THR A 215 11.82 26.85 3.85
N SER A 216 11.54 25.55 4.01
CA SER A 216 10.19 24.97 4.03
C SER A 216 9.57 25.00 5.43
N ASP A 217 10.37 25.33 6.45
CA ASP A 217 10.02 25.25 7.86
C ASP A 217 10.43 26.58 8.54
N PRO A 218 9.77 27.70 8.20
CA PRO A 218 10.14 29.01 8.72
C PRO A 218 9.77 29.17 10.20
N GLN A 219 10.71 29.68 10.97
CA GLN A 219 10.50 30.16 12.35
C GLN A 219 10.32 31.68 12.29
N PHE A 220 9.10 32.16 12.56
CA PHE A 220 8.78 33.59 12.51
C PHE A 220 9.03 34.24 13.86
N GLU A 221 8.37 33.73 14.90
CA GLU A 221 8.35 34.28 16.25
C GLU A 221 7.93 35.76 16.28
N GLU A 222 6.88 36.09 15.51
CA GLU A 222 6.38 37.46 15.34
C GLU A 222 4.97 37.59 15.91
N THR A 223 4.74 38.65 16.70
CA THR A 223 3.48 38.93 17.39
C THR A 223 2.79 40.15 16.81
N PHE A 224 1.51 40.01 16.52
CA PHE A 224 0.63 41.04 15.99
C PHE A 224 -0.49 41.36 16.97
N TYR A 225 -0.90 42.61 17.00
CA TYR A 225 -1.96 43.11 17.88
C TYR A 225 -3.09 43.68 17.05
N PHE A 226 -4.32 43.28 17.32
CA PHE A 226 -5.52 43.76 16.63
C PHE A 226 -6.54 44.23 17.66
N GLU A 227 -7.13 45.40 17.44
CA GLU A 227 -8.14 45.94 18.34
C GLU A 227 -9.53 45.41 17.97
N VAL A 228 -10.23 44.86 18.96
CA VAL A 228 -11.57 44.28 18.85
C VAL A 228 -12.56 45.21 19.55
N TYR A 229 -13.27 46.02 18.76
CA TYR A 229 -14.29 46.94 19.27
C TYR A 229 -15.67 46.27 19.21
N LEU A 230 -16.24 46.02 20.39
CA LEU A 230 -17.59 45.48 20.51
C LEU A 230 -18.58 46.65 20.42
N GLN A 231 -19.44 46.68 19.39
CA GLN A 231 -20.55 47.64 19.37
C GLN A 231 -21.60 47.20 20.40
N ILE A 232 -21.59 47.84 21.58
CA ILE A 232 -22.62 47.65 22.59
C ILE A 232 -23.78 48.57 22.22
N SER A 233 -24.86 48.02 21.64
CA SER A 233 -26.10 48.77 21.46
C SER A 233 -26.66 49.14 22.84
N HIS A 234 -26.82 50.44 23.10
CA HIS A 234 -27.35 50.97 24.36
C HIS A 234 -28.83 50.63 24.53
N SER A 235 -29.12 49.43 25.02
CA SER A 235 -30.31 49.05 25.78
C SER A 235 -30.13 47.60 26.19
N ILE A 236 -30.33 47.29 27.48
CA ILE A 236 -30.30 45.97 28.14
C ILE A 236 -28.98 45.69 28.90
N ARG A 237 -29.09 45.72 30.24
CA ARG A 237 -28.12 45.11 31.16
C ARG A 237 -28.32 43.59 31.16
N MET A 238 -27.28 42.84 30.83
CA MET A 238 -26.82 41.55 31.42
C MET A 238 -26.14 40.59 30.41
N CYS A 239 -25.11 39.89 30.92
CA CYS A 239 -24.57 38.56 30.56
C CYS A 239 -23.58 38.38 29.39
N ASP A 240 -22.59 37.50 29.65
CA ASP A 240 -21.56 36.92 28.76
C ASP A 240 -22.05 36.46 27.37
N LEU A 241 -23.36 36.25 27.21
CA LEU A 241 -24.00 35.83 25.96
C LEU A 241 -23.79 36.83 24.80
N ASN A 242 -23.78 38.14 25.07
CA ASN A 242 -23.60 39.19 24.05
C ASN A 242 -22.15 39.28 23.55
N LEU A 243 -21.17 39.15 24.46
CA LEU A 243 -19.75 39.05 24.11
C LEU A 243 -19.51 37.82 23.24
N SER A 244 -20.15 36.72 23.62
CA SER A 244 -20.20 35.49 22.87
C SER A 244 -20.67 35.73 21.42
N LEU A 245 -21.86 36.30 21.21
CA LEU A 245 -22.44 36.52 19.89
C LEU A 245 -21.62 37.50 19.04
N SER A 246 -20.94 38.47 19.65
CA SER A 246 -20.08 39.42 18.94
C SER A 246 -18.76 38.81 18.47
N LEU A 247 -18.07 38.03 19.31
CA LEU A 247 -16.87 37.27 18.92
C LEU A 247 -17.15 36.22 17.83
N CYS A 248 -18.41 35.81 17.67
CA CYS A 248 -18.81 34.88 16.61
C CYS A 248 -18.62 35.38 15.19
N VAL A 249 -18.55 36.71 15.01
CA VAL A 249 -18.44 37.34 13.69
C VAL A 249 -16.98 37.58 13.30
N PHE A 250 -16.03 37.43 14.25
CA PHE A 250 -14.61 37.65 14.02
C PHE A 250 -13.84 36.34 13.83
N PHE A 251 -12.97 36.33 12.82
CA PHE A 251 -11.98 35.26 12.63
C PHE A 251 -10.62 35.85 12.28
N CYS A 252 -9.58 35.23 12.81
CA CYS A 252 -8.21 35.49 12.40
C CYS A 252 -7.91 34.68 11.14
N ARG A 253 -7.56 35.37 10.05
CA ARG A 253 -7.09 34.76 8.81
C ARG A 253 -5.58 34.89 8.72
N VAL A 254 -4.89 33.79 8.46
CA VAL A 254 -3.45 33.78 8.22
C VAL A 254 -3.21 33.22 6.82
N ASP A 255 -2.70 34.05 5.91
CA ASP A 255 -2.33 33.66 4.55
C ASP A 255 -0.81 33.54 4.44
N LEU A 256 -0.29 32.41 3.93
CA LEU A 256 1.12 32.21 3.65
C LEU A 256 1.45 32.40 2.18
N TRP A 257 2.64 32.96 1.94
CA TRP A 257 3.10 33.38 0.64
C TRP A 257 4.59 33.10 0.48
N ASN A 258 5.01 32.77 -0.73
CA ASN A 258 6.40 32.74 -1.14
C ASN A 258 6.73 34.03 -1.87
N ASN A 259 7.72 34.77 -1.36
CA ASN A 259 8.21 35.99 -1.97
C ASN A 259 8.84 35.71 -3.35
N GLY A 260 8.25 36.27 -4.40
CA GLY A 260 8.71 36.13 -5.78
C GLY A 260 9.94 36.99 -6.12
N ASN A 261 10.36 37.89 -5.22
CA ASN A 261 11.38 38.93 -5.40
C ASN A 261 11.11 39.88 -6.58
N LEU A 262 11.21 39.38 -7.82
CA LEU A 262 10.94 40.09 -9.09
C LEU A 262 9.71 39.56 -9.83
N ALA A 263 9.14 38.44 -9.38
CA ALA A 263 7.90 37.84 -9.87
C ALA A 263 6.75 38.05 -8.86
N GLN A 264 5.52 37.77 -9.29
CA GLN A 264 4.36 37.79 -8.39
C GLN A 264 4.53 36.76 -7.26
N ASP A 265 4.15 37.15 -6.05
CA ASP A 265 4.19 36.27 -4.88
C ASP A 265 3.25 35.06 -5.08
N VAL A 266 3.75 33.89 -4.71
CA VAL A 266 3.04 32.62 -4.88
C VAL A 266 2.32 32.28 -3.58
N PHE A 267 1.01 32.08 -3.64
CA PHE A 267 0.22 31.67 -2.48
C PHE A 267 0.62 30.24 -2.04
N LEU A 268 0.82 30.06 -0.74
CA LEU A 268 1.20 28.77 -0.16
C LEU A 268 0.06 28.13 0.65
N GLY A 269 -0.94 28.91 1.09
CA GLY A 269 -2.11 28.42 1.82
C GLY A 269 -2.69 29.43 2.82
N GLU A 270 -3.95 29.24 3.23
CA GLU A 270 -4.63 30.07 4.24
C GLU A 270 -5.13 29.24 5.42
N THR A 271 -5.21 29.81 6.61
CA THR A 271 -5.99 29.24 7.71
C THR A 271 -6.90 30.28 8.34
N ARG A 272 -8.05 29.85 8.84
CA ARG A 272 -9.06 30.71 9.48
C ARG A 272 -9.39 30.16 10.84
N VAL A 273 -9.14 30.95 11.88
CA VAL A 273 -9.38 30.59 13.28
C VAL A 273 -10.45 31.51 13.85
N SER A 274 -11.55 30.93 14.34
CA SER A 274 -12.61 31.71 14.98
C SER A 274 -12.11 32.24 16.33
N VAL A 275 -12.35 33.53 16.60
CA VAL A 275 -11.93 34.16 17.87
C VAL A 275 -12.74 33.62 19.07
N LYS A 276 -13.86 32.91 18.83
CA LYS A 276 -14.63 32.21 19.87
C LYS A 276 -13.81 31.22 20.70
N ILE A 277 -12.73 30.67 20.14
CA ILE A 277 -11.92 29.65 20.82
C ILE A 277 -11.27 30.17 22.11
N LEU A 278 -11.07 31.49 22.21
CA LEU A 278 -10.46 32.17 23.36
C LEU A 278 -11.42 32.40 24.53
N ARG A 279 -12.63 31.82 24.53
CA ARG A 279 -13.62 32.02 25.60
C ARG A 279 -13.29 31.26 26.89
N ASN A 280 -12.67 30.10 26.78
CA ASN A 280 -12.41 29.22 27.93
C ASN A 280 -10.93 29.20 28.35
N ASP A 281 -10.03 29.64 27.48
CA ASP A 281 -8.58 29.64 27.69
C ASP A 281 -8.01 31.04 27.44
N HIS A 282 -7.24 31.58 28.40
CA HIS A 282 -6.62 32.90 28.26
C HIS A 282 -5.54 32.93 27.16
N ILE A 283 -5.01 31.76 26.78
CA ILE A 283 -4.01 31.59 25.74
C ILE A 283 -4.39 30.33 24.95
N HIS A 284 -4.69 30.50 23.67
CA HIS A 284 -4.92 29.38 22.76
C HIS A 284 -3.69 29.16 21.89
N ARG A 285 -3.08 27.98 21.97
CA ARG A 285 -1.89 27.63 21.20
C ARG A 285 -2.09 26.30 20.49
N ALA A 286 -2.10 26.32 19.16
CA ALA A 286 -2.37 25.13 18.35
C ALA A 286 -1.72 25.17 16.97
N TRP A 287 -1.60 23.99 16.38
CA TRP A 287 -1.24 23.80 14.98
C TRP A 287 -2.48 23.83 14.10
N TYR A 288 -2.44 24.62 13.03
CA TYR A 288 -3.49 24.74 12.05
C TYR A 288 -2.99 24.32 10.68
N LEU A 289 -3.74 23.44 10.01
CA LEU A 289 -3.49 23.07 8.64
C LEU A 289 -3.80 24.25 7.71
N LEU A 290 -2.94 24.43 6.70
CA LEU A 290 -3.18 25.39 5.64
C LEU A 290 -4.22 24.81 4.65
N GLN A 291 -5.08 25.68 4.15
CA GLN A 291 -6.19 25.38 3.24
C GLN A 291 -6.08 26.21 1.95
N PRO A 292 -6.64 25.72 0.84
CA PRO A 292 -6.81 26.51 -0.38
C PRO A 292 -7.63 27.78 -0.15
N LYS A 293 -7.44 28.78 -1.02
CA LYS A 293 -8.11 30.08 -0.89
C LYS A 293 -9.63 29.92 -1.00
N GLY A 294 -10.37 30.30 0.05
CA GLY A 294 -11.81 30.06 0.16
C GLY A 294 -12.73 30.92 -0.72
N ASN A 295 -12.22 31.60 -1.76
CA ASN A 295 -13.02 32.49 -2.61
C ASN A 295 -12.78 32.26 -4.10
N GLY A 296 -13.70 31.49 -4.69
CA GLY A 296 -13.86 31.36 -6.12
C GLY A 296 -14.74 30.17 -6.43
N LYS A 297 -16.04 30.39 -6.63
CA LYS A 297 -16.76 29.62 -7.64
C LYS A 297 -16.06 29.91 -8.97
N SER A 298 -14.92 29.26 -9.24
CA SER A 298 -14.45 29.16 -10.62
C SER A 298 -15.61 28.52 -11.38
N LYS A 299 -15.98 29.10 -12.53
CA LYS A 299 -16.95 28.47 -13.43
C LYS A 299 -16.62 26.97 -13.47
N THR A 300 -17.59 26.14 -13.10
CA THR A 300 -17.48 24.69 -13.21
C THR A 300 -17.46 24.39 -14.70
N ASP A 301 -16.28 24.49 -15.33
CA ASP A 301 -16.03 23.68 -16.51
C ASP A 301 -16.26 22.25 -16.05
N ASP A 302 -17.17 21.53 -16.72
CA ASP A 302 -17.43 20.12 -16.44
C ASP A 302 -16.19 19.33 -16.86
N LEU A 303 -15.22 19.23 -15.94
CA LEU A 303 -13.93 18.55 -16.15
C LEU A 303 -14.08 17.02 -16.18
N GLY A 304 -15.30 16.51 -15.96
CA GLY A 304 -15.61 15.11 -15.87
C GLY A 304 -15.57 14.58 -14.43
N SER A 305 -15.71 13.27 -14.28
CA SER A 305 -15.72 12.58 -12.99
C SER A 305 -14.85 11.33 -13.02
N LEU A 306 -14.36 10.93 -11.85
CA LEU A 306 -13.55 9.74 -11.63
C LEU A 306 -14.29 8.79 -10.70
N ARG A 307 -14.55 7.56 -11.14
CA ARG A 307 -15.03 6.46 -10.31
C ARG A 307 -13.84 5.79 -9.66
N LEU A 308 -13.88 5.70 -8.34
CA LEU A 308 -12.85 5.11 -7.51
C LEU A 308 -13.48 4.09 -6.57
N ASN A 309 -12.83 2.95 -6.39
CA ASN A 309 -13.07 2.05 -5.26
C ASN A 309 -11.82 2.10 -4.37
N VAL A 310 -11.92 2.80 -3.24
CA VAL A 310 -10.80 2.95 -2.31
C VAL A 310 -11.13 2.16 -1.06
N THR A 311 -10.23 1.32 -0.59
CA THR A 311 -10.29 0.65 0.70
C THR A 311 -9.15 1.19 1.56
N TYR A 312 -9.51 1.89 2.63
CA TYR A 312 -8.56 2.37 3.63
C TYR A 312 -8.68 1.52 4.89
N THR A 313 -7.54 1.05 5.38
CA THR A 313 -7.42 0.21 6.57
C THR A 313 -6.47 0.88 7.55
N GLU A 314 -6.92 1.03 8.79
CA GLU A 314 -6.16 1.58 9.91
C GLU A 314 -6.17 0.55 11.03
N ASP A 315 -5.03 -0.10 11.22
CA ASP A 315 -4.82 -1.13 12.22
C ASP A 315 -4.24 -0.44 13.48
N ASN A 316 -5.01 -0.38 14.56
CA ASN A 316 -4.56 0.12 15.86
C ASN A 316 -3.98 -1.05 16.66
N VAL A 317 -2.65 -1.19 16.67
CA VAL A 317 -2.00 -2.38 17.24
C VAL A 317 -1.62 -2.13 18.70
N LEU A 318 -2.22 -2.90 19.61
CA LEU A 318 -1.88 -2.95 21.04
C LEU A 318 -0.47 -3.52 21.28
N PRO A 319 0.11 -3.39 22.48
CA PRO A 319 1.39 -4.00 22.80
C PRO A 319 1.31 -5.54 22.69
N SER A 320 2.37 -6.18 22.21
CA SER A 320 2.43 -7.63 21.97
C SER A 320 1.92 -8.52 23.12
N ALA A 321 2.11 -8.07 24.37
CA ALA A 321 1.64 -8.77 25.56
C ALA A 321 0.12 -8.99 25.55
N CYS A 322 -0.66 -8.00 25.11
CA CYS A 322 -2.12 -8.05 25.04
C CYS A 322 -2.61 -9.16 24.08
N TYR A 323 -1.90 -9.37 22.96
CA TYR A 323 -2.28 -10.37 21.95
C TYR A 323 -1.87 -11.80 22.27
N THR A 324 -1.09 -12.02 23.33
CA THR A 324 -0.54 -13.35 23.67
C THR A 324 -1.62 -14.43 23.84
N PRO A 325 -2.77 -14.17 24.53
CA PRO A 325 -3.83 -15.17 24.67
C PRO A 325 -4.43 -15.60 23.32
N LEU A 326 -4.79 -14.63 22.47
CA LEU A 326 -5.37 -14.89 21.16
C LEU A 326 -4.38 -15.62 20.24
N ARG A 327 -3.12 -15.17 20.22
CA ARG A 327 -2.06 -15.81 19.44
C ARG A 327 -1.83 -17.25 19.87
N THR A 328 -1.76 -17.51 21.17
CA THR A 328 -1.55 -18.86 21.71
C THR A 328 -2.70 -19.78 21.32
N LEU A 329 -3.94 -19.30 21.38
CA LEU A 329 -5.12 -20.07 20.97
C LEU A 329 -5.07 -20.43 19.48
N LEU A 330 -4.74 -19.46 18.62
CA LEU A 330 -4.60 -19.67 17.18
C LEU A 330 -3.47 -20.65 16.84
N LEU A 331 -2.31 -20.54 17.49
CA LEU A 331 -1.16 -21.43 17.27
C LEU A 331 -1.42 -22.87 17.74
N LYS A 332 -2.33 -23.10 18.70
CA LYS A 332 -2.78 -24.42 19.13
C LYS A 332 -3.78 -25.08 18.18
N SER A 333 -4.33 -24.34 17.21
CA SER A 333 -5.35 -24.86 16.29
C SER A 333 -5.01 -26.20 15.61
N PRO A 334 -3.77 -26.48 15.17
CA PRO A 334 -3.43 -27.77 14.55
C PRO A 334 -3.49 -28.97 15.50
N ASP A 335 -3.43 -28.73 16.81
CA ASP A 335 -3.37 -29.78 17.84
C ASP A 335 -4.75 -30.18 18.36
N ILE A 336 -5.77 -29.35 18.13
CA ILE A 336 -7.15 -29.58 18.55
C ILE A 336 -7.80 -30.63 17.66
N LYS A 337 -8.49 -31.60 18.27
CA LYS A 337 -9.28 -32.63 17.59
C LYS A 337 -10.70 -32.64 18.15
N PRO A 338 -11.75 -32.54 17.32
CA PRO A 338 -11.70 -32.40 15.86
C PRO A 338 -11.19 -31.02 15.41
N ILE A 339 -10.58 -30.94 14.22
CA ILE A 339 -10.02 -29.68 13.68
C ILE A 339 -11.09 -28.60 13.50
N SER A 340 -12.35 -29.00 13.29
CA SER A 340 -13.52 -28.12 13.19
C SER A 340 -13.75 -27.28 14.44
N ALA A 341 -13.34 -27.76 15.62
CA ALA A 341 -13.43 -27.03 16.88
C ALA A 341 -12.28 -26.03 17.09
N SER A 342 -11.26 -26.01 16.22
CA SER A 342 -10.10 -25.12 16.39
C SER A 342 -10.44 -23.65 16.09
N ALA A 343 -9.78 -22.71 16.78
CA ALA A 343 -10.05 -21.28 16.60
C ALA A 343 -9.81 -20.77 15.17
N ALA A 344 -8.75 -21.25 14.50
CA ALA A 344 -8.48 -20.91 13.11
C ALA A 344 -9.53 -21.47 12.13
N HIS A 345 -10.08 -22.66 12.40
CA HIS A 345 -11.17 -23.22 11.59
C HIS A 345 -12.48 -22.46 11.83
N ILE A 346 -12.83 -22.18 13.09
CA ILE A 346 -14.02 -21.40 13.46
C ILE A 346 -14.00 -20.03 12.76
N LEU A 347 -12.86 -19.34 12.75
CA LEU A 347 -12.73 -18.08 12.01
C LEU A 347 -13.01 -18.25 10.51
N GLY A 348 -12.44 -19.31 9.91
CA GLY A 348 -12.67 -19.66 8.50
C GLY A 348 -14.15 -19.93 8.19
N ASP A 349 -14.88 -20.53 9.13
CA ASP A 349 -16.30 -20.84 9.00
C ASP A 349 -17.19 -19.62 9.15
N ILE A 350 -16.98 -18.78 10.17
CA ILE A 350 -17.79 -17.56 10.36
C ILE A 350 -17.52 -16.53 9.25
N CYS A 351 -16.32 -16.52 8.67
CA CYS A 351 -15.91 -15.62 7.60
C CYS A 351 -15.91 -16.27 6.20
N ARG A 352 -16.70 -17.33 5.96
CA ARG A 352 -16.77 -18.02 4.65
C ARG A 352 -16.96 -17.10 3.43
N GLU A 353 -17.65 -15.98 3.60
CA GLU A 353 -17.93 -15.01 2.53
C GLU A 353 -16.79 -14.00 2.30
N ARG A 354 -15.89 -13.82 3.28
CA ARG A 354 -14.80 -12.85 3.23
C ARG A 354 -13.49 -13.55 2.88
N TYR A 355 -13.10 -13.50 1.61
CA TYR A 355 -11.88 -14.15 1.12
C TYR A 355 -10.60 -13.69 1.85
N GLU A 356 -10.54 -12.44 2.30
CA GLU A 356 -9.39 -11.85 2.99
C GLU A 356 -9.21 -12.35 4.44
N ALA A 357 -10.22 -13.00 5.03
CA ALA A 357 -10.18 -13.40 6.44
C ALA A 357 -9.16 -14.51 6.73
N VAL A 358 -8.77 -15.28 5.70
CA VAL A 358 -7.86 -16.43 5.83
C VAL A 358 -6.40 -16.00 5.80
N LEU A 359 -6.08 -14.90 5.10
CA LEU A 359 -4.72 -14.45 4.86
C LEU A 359 -3.94 -14.13 6.17
N PRO A 360 -4.52 -13.42 7.16
CA PRO A 360 -3.82 -13.18 8.44
C PRO A 360 -3.50 -14.46 9.20
N VAL A 361 -4.40 -15.45 9.17
CA VAL A 361 -4.19 -16.76 9.81
C VAL A 361 -3.05 -17.51 9.13
N VAL A 362 -3.06 -17.53 7.78
CA VAL A 362 -1.99 -18.17 7.00
C VAL A 362 -0.65 -17.53 7.31
N ARG A 363 -0.56 -16.20 7.32
CA ARG A 363 0.65 -15.45 7.70
C ARG A 363 1.12 -15.81 9.11
N LEU A 364 0.23 -15.75 10.11
CA LEU A 364 0.58 -16.05 11.49
C LEU A 364 1.11 -17.49 11.66
N LEU A 365 0.44 -18.46 11.04
CA LEU A 365 0.84 -19.87 11.09
C LEU A 365 2.12 -20.17 10.30
N LEU A 366 2.35 -19.47 9.18
CA LEU A 366 3.59 -19.54 8.41
C LEU A 366 4.77 -19.07 9.24
N HIS A 367 4.65 -17.90 9.90
CA HIS A 367 5.70 -17.32 10.72
C HIS A 367 6.15 -18.29 11.83
N HIS A 368 5.21 -19.04 12.43
CA HIS A 368 5.49 -19.98 13.52
C HIS A 368 5.72 -21.43 13.03
N SER A 369 5.84 -21.68 11.72
CA SER A 369 6.04 -23.01 11.13
C SER A 369 4.95 -24.05 11.49
N ARG A 370 3.72 -23.59 11.74
CA ARG A 370 2.55 -24.44 12.09
C ARG A 370 1.59 -24.67 10.92
N LEU A 371 1.78 -23.98 9.80
CA LEU A 371 0.86 -24.03 8.67
C LEU A 371 0.69 -25.43 8.07
N VAL A 372 1.77 -26.19 7.84
CA VAL A 372 1.68 -27.50 7.18
C VAL A 372 0.78 -28.46 7.96
N SER A 373 0.92 -28.49 9.29
CA SER A 373 0.08 -29.30 10.17
C SER A 373 -1.38 -28.86 10.11
N PHE A 374 -1.64 -27.55 10.14
CA PHE A 374 -2.99 -27.00 10.02
C PHE A 374 -3.65 -27.36 8.69
N VAL A 375 -2.97 -27.07 7.57
CA VAL A 375 -3.45 -27.34 6.20
C VAL A 375 -3.71 -28.82 6.00
N SER A 376 -2.83 -29.69 6.51
CA SER A 376 -3.02 -31.14 6.41
C SER A 376 -4.28 -31.61 7.17
N ALA A 377 -4.55 -31.04 8.35
CA ALA A 377 -5.73 -31.38 9.15
C ALA A 377 -7.05 -30.92 8.48
N ILE A 378 -7.11 -29.68 7.99
CA ILE A 378 -8.31 -29.17 7.31
C ILE A 378 -8.54 -29.84 5.95
N ALA A 379 -7.46 -30.20 5.24
CA ALA A 379 -7.55 -30.96 3.99
C ALA A 379 -8.06 -32.39 4.23
N ALA A 380 -7.66 -33.03 5.33
CA ALA A 380 -8.19 -34.33 5.72
C ALA A 380 -9.70 -34.26 6.00
N LEU A 381 -10.16 -33.23 6.73
CA LEU A 381 -11.59 -32.99 6.98
C LEU A 381 -12.38 -32.78 5.68
N GLU A 382 -11.84 -32.03 4.71
CA GLU A 382 -12.49 -31.86 3.41
C GLU A 382 -12.59 -33.19 2.63
N LEU A 383 -11.53 -34.01 2.66
CA LEU A 383 -11.50 -35.32 2.00
C LEU A 383 -12.47 -36.32 2.64
N GLU A 384 -12.70 -36.26 3.95
CA GLU A 384 -13.71 -37.08 4.64
C GLU A 384 -15.12 -36.83 4.11
N ASN A 385 -15.44 -35.58 3.76
CA ASN A 385 -16.73 -35.17 3.21
C ASN A 385 -16.83 -35.35 1.69
N THR A 386 -15.72 -35.64 1.00
CA THR A 386 -15.68 -35.82 -0.45
C THR A 386 -16.10 -37.24 -0.83
N GLN A 387 -17.12 -37.36 -1.69
CA GLN A 387 -17.65 -38.65 -2.17
C GLN A 387 -16.95 -39.13 -3.44
N GLU A 388 -16.69 -38.23 -4.39
CA GLU A 388 -16.11 -38.60 -5.70
C GLU A 388 -14.68 -38.06 -5.89
N ALA A 389 -13.79 -38.91 -6.41
CA ALA A 389 -12.38 -38.57 -6.61
C ALA A 389 -12.14 -37.43 -7.63
N ASN A 390 -13.06 -37.24 -8.57
CA ASN A 390 -13.03 -36.16 -9.56
C ASN A 390 -13.39 -34.77 -8.95
N THR A 391 -13.90 -34.68 -7.72
CA THR A 391 -14.31 -33.41 -7.07
C THR A 391 -13.31 -32.88 -6.05
N ILE A 392 -12.26 -33.64 -5.73
CA ILE A 392 -11.24 -33.31 -4.72
C ILE A 392 -10.63 -31.93 -4.98
N PHE A 393 -10.69 -31.06 -3.97
CA PHE A 393 -10.12 -29.71 -3.97
C PHE A 393 -10.50 -28.85 -5.18
N ARG A 394 -11.67 -29.09 -5.79
CA ARG A 394 -12.21 -28.25 -6.88
C ARG A 394 -13.06 -27.07 -6.39
N GLY A 395 -13.55 -27.13 -5.15
CA GLY A 395 -14.37 -26.08 -4.54
C GLY A 395 -13.56 -24.94 -3.89
N ASN A 396 -14.27 -23.91 -3.40
CA ASN A 396 -13.72 -22.81 -2.60
C ASN A 396 -13.87 -23.11 -1.10
N SER A 397 -13.03 -24.02 -0.60
CA SER A 397 -12.98 -24.44 0.81
C SER A 397 -11.95 -23.64 1.62
N LEU A 398 -11.97 -23.78 2.95
CA LEU A 398 -10.92 -23.23 3.82
C LEU A 398 -9.53 -23.80 3.47
N ALA A 399 -9.43 -25.11 3.21
CA ALA A 399 -8.16 -25.75 2.87
C ALA A 399 -7.58 -25.21 1.56
N THR A 400 -8.41 -25.14 0.52
CA THR A 400 -7.99 -24.64 -0.79
C THR A 400 -7.56 -23.16 -0.72
N ARG A 401 -8.29 -22.32 0.02
CA ARG A 401 -7.92 -20.90 0.25
C ARG A 401 -6.60 -20.76 1.01
N CYS A 402 -6.40 -21.52 2.09
CA CYS A 402 -5.14 -21.52 2.84
C CYS A 402 -3.94 -21.88 1.95
N ILE A 403 -4.10 -22.87 1.07
CA ILE A 403 -3.06 -23.29 0.13
C ILE A 403 -2.84 -22.20 -0.93
N ASP A 404 -3.89 -21.60 -1.48
CA ASP A 404 -3.80 -20.53 -2.47
C ASP A 404 -3.03 -19.31 -1.93
N ASP A 405 -3.33 -18.86 -0.72
CA ASP A 405 -2.61 -17.75 -0.09
C ASP A 405 -1.17 -18.13 0.27
N MET A 406 -0.93 -19.34 0.76
CA MET A 406 0.42 -19.85 1.00
C MET A 406 1.25 -19.87 -0.29
N MET A 407 0.69 -20.37 -1.39
CA MET A 407 1.38 -20.40 -2.69
C MET A 407 1.66 -19.00 -3.23
N LYS A 408 0.73 -18.05 -3.08
CA LYS A 408 0.98 -16.64 -3.47
C LYS A 408 2.14 -16.03 -2.71
N ILE A 409 2.18 -16.27 -1.40
CA ILE A 409 3.18 -15.71 -0.50
C ILE A 409 4.56 -16.34 -0.75
N VAL A 410 4.63 -17.67 -0.72
CA VAL A 410 5.87 -18.45 -0.78
C VAL A 410 6.39 -18.57 -2.21
N GLY A 411 5.48 -18.65 -3.16
CA GLY A 411 5.76 -18.85 -4.57
C GLY A 411 6.03 -17.57 -5.36
N ARG A 412 5.92 -16.37 -4.75
CA ARG A 412 6.13 -15.09 -5.45
C ARG A 412 7.48 -15.01 -6.17
N SER A 413 8.58 -15.30 -5.47
CA SER A 413 9.92 -15.30 -6.08
C SER A 413 10.07 -16.39 -7.13
N TYR A 414 9.47 -17.56 -6.90
CA TYR A 414 9.50 -18.68 -7.83
C TYR A 414 8.79 -18.35 -9.15
N LEU A 415 7.60 -17.73 -9.11
CA LEU A 415 6.88 -17.24 -10.29
C LEU A 415 7.65 -16.12 -11.00
N THR A 416 8.26 -15.21 -10.24
CA THR A 416 9.05 -14.12 -10.80
C THR A 416 10.20 -14.67 -11.65
N VAL A 417 10.89 -15.67 -11.14
CA VAL A 417 12.01 -16.29 -11.83
C VAL A 417 11.58 -17.15 -13.02
N THR A 418 10.43 -17.82 -12.91
CA THR A 418 9.94 -18.79 -13.91
C THR A 418 9.14 -18.14 -15.05
N LEU A 419 8.19 -17.26 -14.73
CA LEU A 419 7.22 -16.73 -15.69
C LEU A 419 7.55 -15.31 -16.17
N LYS A 420 8.10 -14.45 -15.30
CA LYS A 420 8.27 -13.03 -15.63
C LYS A 420 9.03 -12.78 -16.94
N PRO A 421 10.16 -13.46 -17.25
CA PRO A 421 10.88 -13.22 -18.50
C PRO A 421 10.05 -13.56 -19.74
N VAL A 422 9.28 -14.66 -19.68
CA VAL A 422 8.43 -15.12 -20.79
C VAL A 422 7.23 -14.19 -20.96
N LEU A 423 6.62 -13.75 -19.85
CA LEU A 423 5.51 -12.80 -19.87
C LEU A 423 5.95 -11.42 -20.38
N ASP A 424 7.14 -10.97 -19.99
CA ASP A 424 7.71 -9.71 -20.48
C ASP A 424 7.93 -9.78 -22.01
N GLU A 425 8.44 -10.90 -22.53
CA GLU A 425 8.59 -11.13 -23.98
C GLU A 425 7.24 -11.12 -24.72
N ILE A 426 6.23 -11.81 -24.20
CA ILE A 426 4.87 -11.85 -24.79
C ILE A 426 4.29 -10.43 -24.87
N CYS A 427 4.45 -9.64 -23.81
CA CYS A 427 3.97 -8.27 -23.78
C CYS A 427 4.77 -7.35 -24.72
N GLU A 428 6.08 -7.52 -24.86
CA GLU A 428 6.92 -6.68 -25.74
C GLU A 428 6.72 -7.00 -27.23
N SER A 429 6.47 -8.26 -27.57
CA SER A 429 6.25 -8.70 -28.95
C SER A 429 4.86 -8.37 -29.49
N ASN A 430 3.84 -8.33 -28.63
CA ASN A 430 2.44 -7.98 -28.94
C ASN A 430 1.89 -8.62 -30.23
N LYS A 431 2.15 -9.92 -30.42
CA LYS A 431 1.61 -10.66 -31.59
C LYS A 431 0.17 -11.08 -31.34
N THR A 432 -0.68 -10.95 -32.36
CA THR A 432 -2.06 -11.43 -32.34
C THR A 432 -2.11 -12.95 -32.22
N CYS A 433 -2.94 -13.42 -31.29
CA CYS A 433 -3.20 -14.84 -31.04
C CYS A 433 -4.70 -15.15 -31.07
N GLU A 434 -5.52 -14.28 -31.70
CA GLU A 434 -6.96 -14.51 -31.77
C GLU A 434 -7.27 -15.65 -32.74
N ILE A 435 -8.03 -16.62 -32.24
CA ILE A 435 -8.39 -17.86 -32.95
C ILE A 435 -9.92 -18.01 -33.09
N ASP A 436 -10.70 -17.12 -32.48
CA ASP A 436 -12.16 -17.09 -32.59
C ASP A 436 -12.57 -16.46 -33.93
N PRO A 437 -13.20 -17.21 -34.85
CA PRO A 437 -13.57 -16.72 -36.17
C PRO A 437 -14.45 -15.46 -36.15
N ILE A 438 -15.21 -15.25 -35.08
CA ILE A 438 -16.15 -14.13 -34.95
C ILE A 438 -15.43 -12.84 -34.50
N LYS A 439 -14.25 -12.96 -33.88
CA LYS A 439 -13.50 -11.83 -33.28
C LYS A 439 -12.30 -11.39 -34.10
N LEU A 440 -12.03 -12.04 -35.22
CA LEU A 440 -10.95 -11.69 -36.14
C LEU A 440 -11.26 -10.35 -36.82
N LYS A 441 -10.24 -9.51 -36.96
CA LYS A 441 -10.34 -8.28 -37.75
C LYS A 441 -10.16 -8.60 -39.24
N GLU A 442 -10.70 -7.76 -40.12
CA GLU A 442 -10.47 -7.89 -41.56
C GLU A 442 -8.96 -7.83 -41.87
N GLY A 443 -8.39 -8.95 -42.36
CA GLY A 443 -6.97 -9.11 -42.65
C GLY A 443 -6.18 -10.00 -41.68
N ASP A 444 -6.78 -10.46 -40.58
CA ASP A 444 -6.14 -11.41 -39.67
C ASP A 444 -6.07 -12.83 -40.28
N ASN A 445 -4.95 -13.53 -40.04
CA ASN A 445 -4.74 -14.91 -40.49
C ASN A 445 -4.78 -15.86 -39.29
N VAL A 446 -5.74 -16.80 -39.30
CA VAL A 446 -6.00 -17.71 -38.18
C VAL A 446 -4.86 -18.70 -37.99
N GLU A 447 -4.28 -19.18 -39.08
CA GLU A 447 -3.19 -20.14 -39.09
C GLU A 447 -1.94 -19.55 -38.43
N VAL A 448 -1.58 -18.32 -38.80
CA VAL A 448 -0.47 -17.57 -38.18
C VAL A 448 -0.75 -17.26 -36.72
N ASN A 449 -1.96 -16.83 -36.37
CA ASN A 449 -2.36 -16.58 -34.98
C ASN A 449 -2.29 -17.85 -34.12
N LYS A 450 -2.64 -19.01 -34.69
CA LYS A 450 -2.54 -20.31 -34.05
C LYS A 450 -1.09 -20.73 -33.84
N GLU A 451 -0.20 -20.52 -34.82
CA GLU A 451 1.24 -20.78 -34.67
C GLU A 451 1.86 -19.87 -33.59
N ASN A 452 1.50 -18.58 -33.57
CA ASN A 452 1.92 -17.65 -32.53
C ASN A 452 1.50 -18.14 -31.14
N LEU A 453 0.24 -18.54 -30.99
CA LEU A 453 -0.30 -19.07 -29.72
C LEU A 453 0.44 -20.35 -29.31
N GLN A 454 0.65 -21.30 -30.22
CA GLN A 454 1.40 -22.52 -29.96
C GLN A 454 2.84 -22.22 -29.52
N GLY A 455 3.52 -21.27 -30.17
CA GLY A 455 4.86 -20.83 -29.78
C GLY A 455 4.91 -20.28 -28.35
N TYR A 456 3.97 -19.41 -27.97
CA TYR A 456 3.91 -18.87 -26.62
C TYR A 456 3.55 -19.92 -25.56
N VAL A 457 2.56 -20.78 -25.85
CA VAL A 457 2.20 -21.90 -24.96
C VAL A 457 3.40 -22.82 -24.74
N GLN A 458 4.13 -23.16 -25.80
CA GLN A 458 5.31 -24.02 -25.70
C GLN A 458 6.42 -23.39 -24.85
N LYS A 459 6.66 -22.08 -24.99
CA LYS A 459 7.63 -21.35 -24.16
C LYS A 459 7.23 -21.33 -22.69
N VAL A 460 5.98 -20.97 -22.39
CA VAL A 460 5.46 -20.95 -21.01
C VAL A 460 5.53 -22.34 -20.39
N PHE A 461 5.06 -23.36 -21.11
CA PHE A 461 5.07 -24.74 -20.64
C PHE A 461 6.50 -25.26 -20.43
N SER A 462 7.42 -24.97 -21.35
CA SER A 462 8.83 -25.36 -21.21
C SER A 462 9.49 -24.70 -19.98
N SER A 463 9.21 -23.41 -19.75
CA SER A 463 9.72 -22.70 -18.57
C SER A 463 9.20 -23.32 -17.26
N ILE A 464 7.89 -23.61 -17.20
CA ILE A 464 7.28 -24.28 -16.03
C ILE A 464 7.93 -25.65 -15.79
N THR A 465 8.04 -26.49 -16.82
CA THR A 465 8.55 -27.87 -16.67
C THR A 465 10.01 -27.94 -16.27
N GLN A 466 10.85 -27.01 -16.73
CA GLN A 466 12.26 -26.92 -16.38
C GLN A 466 12.51 -26.30 -15.00
N SER A 467 11.54 -25.59 -14.44
CA SER A 467 11.65 -24.90 -13.15
C SER A 467 11.43 -25.80 -11.92
N SER A 468 11.15 -27.09 -12.13
CA SER A 468 10.72 -28.03 -11.08
C SER A 468 11.71 -28.20 -9.92
N SER A 469 13.02 -28.12 -10.18
CA SER A 469 14.07 -28.15 -9.14
C SER A 469 14.11 -26.90 -8.25
N SER A 470 13.51 -25.81 -8.71
CA SER A 470 13.49 -24.52 -8.00
C SER A 470 12.22 -24.30 -7.18
N CYS A 471 11.34 -25.30 -7.09
CA CYS A 471 10.10 -25.23 -6.33
C CYS A 471 10.38 -25.02 -4.82
N PRO A 472 9.70 -24.10 -4.12
CA PRO A 472 9.91 -23.86 -2.70
C PRO A 472 9.65 -25.10 -1.82
N PRO A 473 10.51 -25.43 -0.84
CA PRO A 473 10.37 -26.63 -0.01
C PRO A 473 9.02 -26.73 0.72
N LEU A 474 8.50 -25.61 1.24
CA LEU A 474 7.23 -25.58 1.94
C LEU A 474 6.05 -25.98 1.04
N MET A 475 6.06 -25.56 -0.24
CA MET A 475 5.05 -25.98 -1.20
C MET A 475 5.17 -27.48 -1.47
N CYS A 476 6.39 -28.01 -1.62
CA CYS A 476 6.64 -29.44 -1.77
C CYS A 476 6.12 -30.25 -0.58
N ASP A 477 6.28 -29.76 0.65
CA ASP A 477 5.81 -30.46 1.86
C ASP A 477 4.27 -30.53 1.92
N VAL A 478 3.59 -29.42 1.60
CA VAL A 478 2.12 -29.40 1.51
C VAL A 478 1.63 -30.32 0.40
N PHE A 479 2.22 -30.27 -0.80
CA PHE A 479 1.84 -31.15 -1.91
C PHE A 479 2.09 -32.63 -1.58
N ARG A 480 3.17 -32.95 -0.86
CA ARG A 480 3.44 -34.31 -0.37
C ARG A 480 2.35 -34.77 0.61
N SER A 481 1.95 -33.92 1.54
CA SER A 481 0.88 -34.21 2.50
C SER A 481 -0.46 -34.46 1.78
N LEU A 482 -0.86 -33.57 0.87
CA LEU A 482 -2.09 -33.72 0.08
C LEU A 482 -2.11 -35.02 -0.71
N ARG A 483 -0.99 -35.38 -1.33
CA ARG A 483 -0.84 -36.63 -2.08
C ARG A 483 -1.07 -37.85 -1.17
N GLN A 484 -0.45 -37.88 0.00
CA GLN A 484 -0.59 -38.97 0.97
C GLN A 484 -2.02 -39.10 1.47
N LEU A 485 -2.68 -37.99 1.78
CA LEU A 485 -4.07 -37.95 2.22
C LEU A 485 -5.03 -38.46 1.12
N ALA A 486 -4.82 -38.01 -0.12
CA ALA A 486 -5.62 -38.42 -1.26
C ALA A 486 -5.47 -39.92 -1.57
N SER A 487 -4.24 -40.44 -1.57
CA SER A 487 -3.97 -41.88 -1.73
C SER A 487 -4.58 -42.73 -0.62
N LYS A 488 -4.61 -42.22 0.62
CA LYS A 488 -5.21 -42.92 1.75
C LYS A 488 -6.73 -43.00 1.64
N ARG A 489 -7.38 -41.93 1.12
CA ARG A 489 -8.83 -41.86 0.98
C ARG A 489 -9.35 -42.66 -0.22
N PHE A 490 -8.62 -42.64 -1.34
CA PHE A 490 -8.99 -43.32 -2.58
C PHE A 490 -7.86 -44.28 -3.02
N PRO A 491 -7.67 -45.41 -2.33
CA PRO A 491 -6.59 -46.35 -2.64
C PRO A 491 -6.78 -47.05 -4.00
N ASP A 492 -8.02 -47.18 -4.46
CA ASP A 492 -8.38 -47.90 -5.68
C ASP A 492 -8.05 -47.14 -6.98
N ASP A 493 -7.81 -45.82 -6.89
CA ASP A 493 -7.42 -45.00 -8.04
C ASP A 493 -6.02 -44.38 -7.82
N PRO A 494 -4.97 -45.00 -8.37
CA PRO A 494 -3.59 -44.51 -8.28
C PRO A 494 -3.39 -43.11 -8.88
N HIS A 495 -4.31 -42.62 -9.72
CA HIS A 495 -4.19 -41.32 -10.38
C HIS A 495 -4.62 -40.15 -9.49
N VAL A 496 -5.44 -40.41 -8.46
CA VAL A 496 -5.97 -39.39 -7.56
C VAL A 496 -4.87 -38.62 -6.84
N GLN A 497 -3.78 -39.32 -6.50
CA GLN A 497 -2.63 -38.73 -5.83
C GLN A 497 -1.96 -37.60 -6.65
N TYR A 498 -2.06 -37.67 -7.98
CA TYR A 498 -1.52 -36.66 -8.89
C TYR A 498 -2.56 -35.60 -9.25
N SER A 499 -3.82 -36.00 -9.44
CA SER A 499 -4.90 -35.06 -9.77
C SER A 499 -5.17 -34.07 -8.63
N ALA A 500 -5.07 -34.52 -7.36
CA ALA A 500 -5.25 -33.69 -6.17
C ALA A 500 -4.20 -32.55 -6.05
N VAL A 501 -3.00 -32.75 -6.58
CA VAL A 501 -1.92 -31.74 -6.56
C VAL A 501 -1.91 -30.90 -7.85
N SER A 502 -2.25 -31.51 -8.98
CA SER A 502 -2.22 -30.84 -10.30
C SER A 502 -3.12 -29.60 -10.34
N SER A 503 -4.28 -29.65 -9.68
CA SER A 503 -5.19 -28.50 -9.57
C SER A 503 -4.52 -27.29 -8.89
N PHE A 504 -3.76 -27.49 -7.82
CA PHE A 504 -3.06 -26.40 -7.14
C PHE A 504 -1.92 -25.84 -8.00
N VAL A 505 -1.07 -26.72 -8.56
CA VAL A 505 0.11 -26.30 -9.31
C VAL A 505 -0.26 -25.63 -10.62
N PHE A 506 -1.10 -26.25 -11.45
CA PHE A 506 -1.41 -25.73 -12.77
C PHE A 506 -2.61 -24.80 -12.77
N LEU A 507 -3.74 -25.18 -12.15
CA LEU A 507 -4.98 -24.41 -12.28
C LEU A 507 -5.00 -23.20 -11.35
N ARG A 508 -4.56 -23.34 -10.09
CA ARG A 508 -4.66 -22.28 -9.07
C ARG A 508 -3.39 -21.42 -8.92
N PHE A 509 -2.23 -21.91 -9.37
CA PHE A 509 -0.97 -21.20 -9.26
C PHE A 509 -0.46 -20.69 -10.61
N PHE A 510 0.08 -21.56 -11.49
CA PHE A 510 0.68 -21.09 -12.75
C PHE A 510 -0.32 -20.47 -13.73
N ALA A 511 -1.48 -21.10 -13.96
CA ALA A 511 -2.46 -20.57 -14.90
C ALA A 511 -3.06 -19.23 -14.44
N VAL A 512 -3.33 -19.08 -13.14
CA VAL A 512 -3.80 -17.80 -12.59
C VAL A 512 -2.71 -16.74 -12.68
N ALA A 513 -1.44 -17.09 -12.42
CA ALA A 513 -0.32 -16.17 -12.58
C ALA A 513 -0.09 -15.71 -14.02
N VAL A 514 -0.39 -16.56 -15.02
CA VAL A 514 -0.37 -16.18 -16.44
C VAL A 514 -1.59 -15.33 -16.80
N LEU A 515 -2.78 -15.67 -16.30
CA LEU A 515 -4.03 -14.94 -16.57
C LEU A 515 -4.00 -13.52 -16.00
N SER A 516 -3.51 -13.39 -14.76
CA SER A 516 -3.49 -12.15 -13.99
C SER A 516 -2.10 -11.91 -13.40
N PRO A 517 -1.08 -11.56 -14.23
CA PRO A 517 0.29 -11.35 -13.77
C PRO A 517 0.45 -10.25 -12.73
N HIS A 518 -0.47 -9.27 -12.74
CA HIS A 518 -0.50 -8.16 -11.80
C HIS A 518 -0.76 -8.62 -10.34
N THR A 519 -1.73 -9.52 -10.13
CA THR A 519 -2.08 -10.05 -8.80
C THR A 519 -0.91 -10.79 -8.13
N PHE A 520 0.00 -11.35 -8.93
CA PHE A 520 1.23 -12.01 -8.44
C PHE A 520 2.45 -11.09 -8.47
N GLN A 521 2.25 -9.79 -8.75
CA GLN A 521 3.29 -8.77 -8.83
C GLN A 521 4.40 -9.10 -9.85
N LEU A 522 4.07 -9.90 -10.87
CA LEU A 522 4.98 -10.20 -11.98
C LEU A 522 5.11 -9.01 -12.92
N ARG A 523 4.10 -8.13 -12.94
CA ARG A 523 4.04 -6.91 -13.75
C ARG A 523 3.46 -5.77 -12.91
N PRO A 524 3.98 -4.54 -13.05
CA PRO A 524 3.47 -3.38 -12.32
C PRO A 524 2.14 -2.83 -12.86
N HIS A 525 1.72 -3.26 -14.05
CA HIS A 525 0.56 -2.71 -14.76
C HIS A 525 -0.22 -3.81 -15.45
N HIS A 526 -1.53 -3.61 -15.63
CA HIS A 526 -2.39 -4.52 -16.37
C HIS A 526 -1.94 -4.62 -17.84
N PRO A 527 -1.94 -5.82 -18.44
CA PRO A 527 -1.77 -5.98 -19.88
C PRO A 527 -2.89 -5.23 -20.62
N ASP A 528 -2.57 -4.70 -21.79
CA ASP A 528 -3.56 -4.16 -22.73
C ASP A 528 -4.53 -5.25 -23.20
N LEU A 529 -5.67 -4.87 -23.79
CA LEU A 529 -6.75 -5.80 -24.13
C LEU A 529 -6.30 -6.94 -25.06
N GLU A 530 -5.40 -6.69 -26.00
CA GLU A 530 -4.89 -7.69 -26.94
C GLU A 530 -3.94 -8.68 -26.25
N VAL A 531 -3.01 -8.20 -25.43
CA VAL A 531 -2.14 -9.07 -24.62
C VAL A 531 -2.93 -9.83 -23.55
N SER A 532 -3.91 -9.19 -22.90
CA SER A 532 -4.81 -9.83 -21.92
C SER A 532 -5.59 -10.99 -22.54
N ARG A 533 -6.08 -10.79 -23.77
CA ARG A 533 -6.72 -11.86 -24.56
C ARG A 533 -5.75 -13.00 -24.86
N THR A 534 -4.52 -12.68 -25.27
CA THR A 534 -3.46 -13.67 -25.54
C THR A 534 -3.11 -14.47 -24.28
N LEU A 535 -2.90 -13.81 -23.15
CA LEU A 535 -2.64 -14.43 -21.85
C LEU A 535 -3.81 -15.31 -21.39
N THR A 536 -5.04 -14.89 -21.67
CA THR A 536 -6.24 -15.71 -21.40
C THR A 536 -6.22 -17.01 -22.19
N LEU A 537 -5.88 -16.97 -23.48
CA LEU A 537 -5.80 -18.17 -24.34
C LEU A 537 -4.65 -19.09 -23.91
N ILE A 538 -3.50 -18.53 -23.56
CA ILE A 538 -2.36 -19.28 -23.01
C ILE A 538 -2.77 -19.94 -21.69
N SER A 539 -3.32 -19.18 -20.75
CA SER A 539 -3.78 -19.67 -19.45
C SER A 539 -4.78 -20.81 -19.61
N LYS A 540 -5.81 -20.66 -20.46
CA LYS A 540 -6.79 -21.72 -20.75
C LYS A 540 -6.12 -22.99 -21.27
N THR A 541 -5.16 -22.84 -22.19
CA THR A 541 -4.44 -23.99 -22.75
C THR A 541 -3.58 -24.68 -21.69
N ILE A 542 -2.90 -23.92 -20.83
CA ILE A 542 -2.13 -24.46 -19.69
C ILE A 542 -3.05 -25.16 -18.68
N GLN A 543 -4.25 -24.62 -18.40
CA GLN A 543 -5.25 -25.26 -17.54
C GLN A 543 -5.71 -26.60 -18.13
N THR A 544 -5.99 -26.65 -19.44
CA THR A 544 -6.34 -27.90 -20.13
C THR A 544 -5.19 -28.90 -20.09
N LEU A 545 -3.95 -28.45 -20.29
CA LEU A 545 -2.76 -29.30 -20.21
C LEU A 545 -2.48 -29.83 -18.79
N GLY A 546 -2.86 -29.08 -17.75
CA GLY A 546 -2.77 -29.53 -16.35
C GLY A 546 -3.96 -30.38 -15.88
N SER A 547 -5.05 -30.39 -16.65
CA SER A 547 -6.26 -31.18 -16.34
C SER A 547 -6.15 -32.58 -16.95
N TRP A 548 -6.39 -33.60 -16.13
CA TRP A 548 -6.15 -35.02 -16.45
C TRP A 548 -6.78 -35.52 -17.77
N GLY A 549 -7.90 -34.94 -18.21
CA GLY A 549 -8.67 -35.38 -19.39
C GLY A 549 -7.94 -35.34 -20.75
N SER A 550 -6.69 -34.87 -20.83
CA SER A 550 -5.89 -34.81 -22.07
C SER A 550 -4.47 -35.38 -21.94
N LEU A 551 -4.09 -35.99 -20.81
CA LEU A 551 -2.71 -36.44 -20.58
C LEU A 551 -2.40 -37.82 -21.19
N SER A 552 -1.57 -37.84 -22.24
CA SER A 552 -0.85 -39.03 -22.66
C SER A 552 0.35 -39.33 -21.73
N LYS A 553 0.74 -40.61 -21.63
CA LYS A 553 1.75 -41.16 -20.70
C LYS A 553 3.11 -40.43 -20.67
N ASN A 554 3.48 -39.66 -21.69
CA ASN A 554 4.77 -38.97 -21.79
C ASN A 554 4.82 -37.58 -21.10
N LYS A 555 3.71 -37.07 -20.55
CA LYS A 555 3.64 -35.73 -19.93
C LYS A 555 3.72 -35.71 -18.38
N LEU A 556 3.87 -36.88 -17.75
CA LEU A 556 3.96 -37.06 -16.29
C LEU A 556 5.31 -36.61 -15.67
N VAL A 557 6.30 -36.27 -16.49
CA VAL A 557 7.66 -35.91 -16.04
C VAL A 557 7.66 -34.65 -15.16
N CYS A 558 6.85 -33.64 -15.45
CA CYS A 558 6.84 -32.39 -14.69
C CYS A 558 6.31 -32.56 -13.27
N ILE A 559 5.23 -33.33 -13.13
CA ILE A 559 4.66 -33.71 -11.83
C ILE A 559 5.64 -34.63 -11.09
N HIS A 560 6.29 -35.56 -11.78
CA HIS A 560 7.28 -36.46 -11.17
C HIS A 560 8.53 -35.73 -10.66
N VAL A 561 9.05 -34.72 -11.37
CA VAL A 561 10.28 -33.98 -10.99
C VAL A 561 10.02 -32.98 -9.86
N CYS A 562 8.91 -32.24 -9.86
CA CYS A 562 8.51 -31.41 -8.70
C CYS A 562 8.28 -32.25 -7.42
N LEU A 563 7.92 -33.53 -7.58
CA LEU A 563 7.56 -34.44 -6.48
C LEU A 563 8.69 -35.41 -6.05
N SER A 564 9.86 -35.40 -6.70
CA SER A 564 11.00 -36.31 -6.42
C SER A 564 12.20 -35.61 -5.76
N TYR A 565 12.01 -34.43 -5.17
CA TYR A 565 13.03 -33.59 -4.54
C TYR A 565 14.06 -34.39 -3.70
N GLN A 566 15.29 -34.49 -4.20
CA GLN A 566 16.50 -34.74 -3.43
C GLN A 566 17.36 -33.47 -3.48
N PRO A 567 17.97 -33.04 -2.36
CA PRO A 567 18.71 -31.79 -2.29
C PRO A 567 20.03 -31.90 -3.05
N VAL A 568 20.14 -31.29 -4.23
CA VAL A 568 21.41 -31.16 -4.95
C VAL A 568 21.60 -29.74 -5.47
N ASN A 569 22.83 -29.24 -5.30
CA ASN A 569 23.32 -27.90 -5.60
C ASN A 569 22.89 -27.34 -6.98
N MET A 570 22.44 -26.07 -6.97
CA MET A 570 22.02 -25.27 -8.13
C MET A 570 23.18 -24.85 -9.06
N PRO A 571 23.00 -24.94 -10.40
CA PRO A 571 23.70 -24.02 -11.29
C PRO A 571 22.80 -23.45 -12.41
N THR A 572 22.49 -22.13 -12.38
CA THR A 572 22.39 -21.25 -13.58
C THR A 572 22.22 -19.77 -13.17
N ASN A 573 22.75 -18.84 -13.98
CA ASN A 573 22.57 -17.38 -13.82
C ASN A 573 21.13 -16.99 -14.15
N GLN A 574 20.34 -16.59 -13.15
CA GLN A 574 18.94 -16.18 -13.36
C GLN A 574 18.74 -14.73 -12.89
N PHE A 575 18.00 -13.96 -13.69
CA PHE A 575 17.71 -12.55 -13.43
C PHE A 575 16.71 -12.43 -12.28
N ILE A 576 17.00 -11.55 -11.31
CA ILE A 576 16.18 -11.38 -10.11
C ILE A 576 15.34 -10.09 -10.19
N ASN A 577 15.83 -9.05 -10.85
CA ASN A 577 15.05 -7.83 -11.08
C ASN A 577 15.32 -7.21 -12.47
N LEU A 578 14.30 -6.55 -13.05
CA LEU A 578 14.41 -5.79 -14.29
C LEU A 578 15.34 -4.57 -14.08
N PRO A 579 16.08 -4.14 -15.12
CA PRO A 579 16.89 -2.94 -15.00
C PRO A 579 15.98 -1.72 -14.88
N LEU A 580 16.05 -0.98 -13.76
CA LEU A 580 15.33 0.29 -13.54
C LEU A 580 16.29 1.48 -13.53
N GLU A 581 15.77 2.65 -13.87
CA GLU A 581 16.53 3.91 -13.86
C GLU A 581 16.60 4.48 -12.43
N VAL A 582 17.81 4.71 -11.92
CA VAL A 582 18.07 5.27 -10.58
C VAL A 582 19.07 6.42 -10.64
N GLN A 583 19.12 7.28 -9.62
CA GLN A 583 20.18 8.28 -9.50
C GLN A 583 21.30 7.78 -8.57
N LYS A 584 22.48 7.53 -9.14
CA LYS A 584 23.65 7.01 -8.42
C LYS A 584 24.63 8.13 -8.09
N ARG A 585 25.13 8.17 -6.85
CA ARG A 585 26.22 9.09 -6.45
C ARG A 585 27.57 8.59 -6.94
N ALA A 586 28.42 9.48 -7.44
CA ALA A 586 29.83 9.16 -7.72
C ALA A 586 30.56 8.74 -6.44
N GLN A 587 31.24 7.58 -6.46
CA GLN A 587 32.02 7.07 -5.32
C GLN A 587 33.31 7.91 -5.15
N GLY A 588 33.73 8.13 -3.89
CA GLY A 588 35.01 8.78 -3.56
C GLY A 588 35.02 10.32 -3.55
N ARG A 589 33.89 11.01 -3.70
CA ARG A 589 33.82 12.49 -3.63
C ARG A 589 33.46 12.99 -2.23
N LYS A 590 34.31 13.84 -1.64
CA LYS A 590 34.17 14.38 -0.27
C LYS A 590 33.29 15.64 -0.13
N ARG A 591 32.88 16.29 -1.23
CA ARG A 591 32.02 17.50 -1.22
C ARG A 591 30.57 17.20 -1.62
N ILE A 592 29.61 17.91 -1.02
CA ILE A 592 28.19 17.93 -1.42
C ILE A 592 28.08 18.83 -2.67
N GLY A 593 27.49 18.34 -3.77
CA GLY A 593 27.42 19.03 -5.07
C GLY A 593 26.74 18.18 -6.15
N LYS A 594 26.83 18.57 -7.45
CA LYS A 594 26.28 17.83 -8.62
C LYS A 594 26.98 16.48 -8.88
N ASN A 595 26.89 15.55 -7.93
CA ASN A 595 27.61 14.27 -7.93
C ASN A 595 26.70 13.07 -8.21
N PHE A 596 25.43 13.29 -8.52
CA PHE A 596 24.46 12.23 -8.85
C PHE A 596 24.29 12.14 -10.37
N LYS A 597 24.30 10.92 -10.89
CA LYS A 597 24.09 10.64 -12.32
C LYS A 597 23.04 9.56 -12.49
N LYS A 598 22.16 9.73 -13.48
CA LYS A 598 21.18 8.73 -13.89
C LYS A 598 21.89 7.47 -14.41
N ARG A 599 21.51 6.30 -13.90
CA ARG A 599 22.09 4.99 -14.24
C ARG A 599 20.99 3.94 -14.25
N TRP A 600 21.19 2.88 -15.03
CA TRP A 600 20.33 1.70 -15.02
C TRP A 600 20.93 0.68 -14.06
N LEU A 601 20.22 0.35 -12.98
CA LEU A 601 20.66 -0.63 -11.99
C LEU A 601 20.05 -1.99 -12.32
N ARG A 602 20.85 -3.06 -12.29
CA ARG A 602 20.44 -4.44 -12.61
C ARG A 602 20.94 -5.38 -11.52
N VAL A 603 20.10 -6.33 -11.10
CA VAL A 603 20.47 -7.35 -10.11
C VAL A 603 20.13 -8.76 -10.59
N THR A 604 21.04 -9.68 -10.31
CA THR A 604 20.93 -11.12 -10.57
C THR A 604 21.22 -11.90 -9.29
N ASN A 605 21.13 -13.23 -9.34
CA ASN A 605 21.54 -14.09 -8.22
C ASN A 605 23.05 -14.07 -7.93
N ARG A 606 23.89 -13.48 -8.79
CA ARG A 606 25.35 -13.44 -8.62
C ARG A 606 25.94 -12.04 -8.51
N GLU A 607 25.33 -11.06 -9.16
CA GLU A 607 25.89 -9.71 -9.28
C GLU A 607 24.83 -8.60 -9.30
N LEU A 608 25.22 -7.45 -8.76
CA LEU A 608 24.59 -6.14 -8.89
C LEU A 608 25.44 -5.30 -9.85
N SER A 609 24.86 -4.89 -10.98
CA SER A 609 25.55 -4.08 -11.98
C SER A 609 24.84 -2.75 -12.24
N TYR A 610 25.58 -1.74 -12.69
CA TYR A 610 24.98 -0.51 -13.19
C TYR A 610 25.50 -0.10 -14.56
N HIS A 611 24.62 0.44 -15.39
CA HIS A 611 24.85 0.71 -16.80
C HIS A 611 24.59 2.19 -17.14
N LYS A 612 25.25 2.68 -18.19
CA LYS A 612 25.00 4.03 -18.71
C LYS A 612 23.67 4.11 -19.46
N HIS A 613 23.32 3.05 -20.19
CA HIS A 613 22.11 2.92 -21.01
C HIS A 613 21.56 1.49 -20.91
N ARG A 614 20.24 1.30 -21.12
CA ARG A 614 19.58 -0.01 -21.11
C ARG A 614 20.24 -0.94 -22.14
N GLY A 615 20.60 -2.16 -21.73
CA GLY A 615 21.14 -3.20 -22.62
C GLY A 615 22.61 -3.06 -23.07
N LYS A 616 23.37 -2.08 -22.56
CA LYS A 616 24.80 -1.90 -22.87
C LYS A 616 25.72 -2.50 -21.79
N GLU A 617 27.03 -2.48 -22.02
CA GLU A 617 28.02 -2.96 -21.05
C GLU A 617 27.89 -2.31 -19.66
N ALA A 618 28.19 -3.10 -18.63
CA ALA A 618 28.16 -2.66 -17.25
C ALA A 618 29.35 -1.73 -16.97
N LEU A 619 29.09 -0.58 -16.34
CA LEU A 619 30.15 0.31 -15.86
C LEU A 619 30.81 -0.21 -14.59
N CYS A 620 30.09 -1.03 -13.84
CA CYS A 620 30.57 -1.70 -12.64
C CYS A 620 29.69 -2.91 -12.40
N ILE A 621 30.33 -3.99 -12.00
CA ILE A 621 29.71 -5.25 -11.60
C ILE A 621 30.21 -5.52 -10.18
N MET A 622 29.28 -5.61 -9.24
CA MET A 622 29.57 -5.93 -7.85
C MET A 622 29.00 -7.33 -7.57
N PRO A 623 29.84 -8.33 -7.28
CA PRO A 623 29.37 -9.63 -6.86
C PRO A 623 28.48 -9.50 -5.62
N VAL A 624 27.33 -10.17 -5.63
CA VAL A 624 26.37 -10.15 -4.52
C VAL A 624 27.00 -10.65 -3.22
N LYS A 625 27.94 -11.60 -3.31
CA LYS A 625 28.76 -12.08 -2.20
C LYS A 625 29.60 -11.01 -1.49
N ASN A 626 29.77 -9.83 -2.08
CA ASN A 626 30.52 -8.74 -1.48
C ASN A 626 29.60 -7.66 -0.85
N ILE A 627 28.28 -7.79 -0.99
CA ILE A 627 27.31 -6.87 -0.39
C ILE A 627 27.13 -7.27 1.07
N ARG A 628 27.57 -6.40 1.99
CA ARG A 628 27.57 -6.66 3.44
C ARG A 628 26.29 -6.20 4.15
N ALA A 629 25.59 -5.22 3.60
CA ALA A 629 24.29 -4.73 4.10
C ALA A 629 23.63 -3.79 3.07
N VAL A 630 22.31 -3.62 3.16
CA VAL A 630 21.55 -2.71 2.30
C VAL A 630 20.51 -2.01 3.15
N GLU A 631 20.55 -0.68 3.21
CA GLU A 631 19.78 0.06 4.20
C GLU A 631 19.25 1.40 3.66
N LYS A 632 18.11 1.86 4.18
CA LYS A 632 17.58 3.20 3.90
C LYS A 632 18.44 4.28 4.57
N LEU A 633 18.51 5.46 3.95
CA LEU A 633 19.24 6.61 4.49
C LEU A 633 18.28 7.66 5.07
N ASP A 634 18.74 8.38 6.10
CA ASP A 634 18.03 9.52 6.66
C ASP A 634 17.97 10.67 5.63
N LEU A 635 16.86 11.42 5.57
CA LEU A 635 16.70 12.55 4.62
C LEU A 635 17.84 13.59 4.74
N SER A 636 18.30 13.82 5.96
CA SER A 636 19.39 14.74 6.29
C SER A 636 20.75 14.34 5.70
N ALA A 637 20.92 13.08 5.26
CA ALA A 637 22.19 12.58 4.74
C ALA A 637 22.64 13.30 3.46
N PHE A 638 21.70 13.58 2.56
CA PHE A 638 21.95 14.26 1.28
C PHE A 638 20.92 15.34 0.94
N ASN A 639 19.97 15.62 1.84
CA ASN A 639 18.79 16.43 1.58
C ASN A 639 18.02 15.94 0.34
N ARG A 640 17.84 14.61 0.24
CA ARG A 640 17.16 13.92 -0.87
C ARG A 640 16.28 12.80 -0.31
N LYS A 641 15.04 12.72 -0.79
CA LYS A 641 14.10 11.63 -0.48
C LYS A 641 14.49 10.33 -1.18
N ASN A 642 13.98 9.20 -0.69
CA ASN A 642 14.03 7.87 -1.34
C ASN A 642 15.46 7.36 -1.60
N MET A 643 16.35 7.67 -0.66
CA MET A 643 17.76 7.28 -0.68
C MET A 643 17.97 5.97 0.07
N PHE A 644 18.74 5.07 -0.53
CA PHE A 644 19.26 3.87 0.12
C PHE A 644 20.75 3.70 -0.16
N GLN A 645 21.41 2.86 0.62
CA GLN A 645 22.81 2.53 0.47
C GLN A 645 23.04 1.03 0.36
N VAL A 646 23.99 0.64 -0.49
CA VAL A 646 24.51 -0.71 -0.58
C VAL A 646 25.92 -0.69 0.00
N LEU A 647 26.09 -1.32 1.16
CA LEU A 647 27.37 -1.42 1.85
C LEU A 647 28.18 -2.56 1.22
N HIS A 648 29.28 -2.20 0.56
CA HIS A 648 30.22 -3.11 -0.10
C HIS A 648 31.60 -2.99 0.55
N SER A 649 32.42 -4.04 0.43
CA SER A 649 33.75 -4.17 1.07
C SER A 649 34.70 -2.99 0.81
N GLU A 650 34.59 -2.33 -0.36
CA GLU A 650 35.42 -1.17 -0.69
C GLU A 650 34.82 0.16 -0.22
N LYS A 651 33.63 0.52 -0.74
CA LYS A 651 32.96 1.80 -0.48
C LYS A 651 31.45 1.64 -0.59
N PRO A 652 30.67 2.37 0.23
CA PRO A 652 29.21 2.39 0.13
C PRO A 652 28.77 2.98 -1.21
N LEU A 653 27.78 2.33 -1.83
CA LEU A 653 27.08 2.85 -3.00
C LEU A 653 25.81 3.55 -2.54
N TYR A 654 25.67 4.83 -2.86
CA TYR A 654 24.47 5.61 -2.56
C TYR A 654 23.59 5.76 -3.80
N VAL A 655 22.32 5.39 -3.65
CA VAL A 655 21.33 5.33 -4.73
C VAL A 655 20.05 6.04 -4.31
N GLN A 656 19.48 6.81 -5.23
CA GLN A 656 18.14 7.38 -5.10
C GLN A 656 17.19 6.63 -6.04
N ALA A 657 16.13 6.06 -5.49
CA ALA A 657 15.02 5.50 -6.27
C ALA A 657 14.06 6.61 -6.75
N GLY A 658 13.13 6.28 -7.64
CA GLY A 658 12.13 7.24 -8.13
C GLY A 658 11.17 7.70 -7.04
N ASN A 659 10.71 6.77 -6.19
CA ASN A 659 9.76 7.00 -5.11
C ASN A 659 10.07 6.12 -3.89
N CYS A 660 9.28 6.23 -2.82
CA CYS A 660 9.49 5.51 -1.56
C CYS A 660 9.19 4.00 -1.66
N VAL A 661 8.30 3.61 -2.57
CA VAL A 661 7.92 2.21 -2.83
C VAL A 661 9.08 1.48 -3.51
N GLU A 662 9.60 2.04 -4.62
CA GLU A 662 10.77 1.52 -5.32
C GLU A 662 12.00 1.45 -4.41
N ALA A 663 12.21 2.46 -3.55
CA ALA A 663 13.32 2.42 -2.59
C ALA A 663 13.20 1.23 -1.63
N SER A 664 11.98 0.88 -1.22
CA SER A 664 11.73 -0.26 -0.33
C SER A 664 11.92 -1.58 -1.07
N GLU A 665 11.39 -1.70 -2.28
CA GLU A 665 11.56 -2.87 -3.14
C GLU A 665 13.04 -3.15 -3.46
N TRP A 666 13.83 -2.10 -3.75
CA TRP A 666 15.27 -2.25 -3.98
C TRP A 666 16.01 -2.74 -2.74
N VAL A 667 15.67 -2.23 -1.55
CA VAL A 667 16.28 -2.68 -0.29
C VAL A 667 15.91 -4.14 -0.01
N GLU A 668 14.66 -4.53 -0.22
CA GLU A 668 14.17 -5.90 -0.05
C GLU A 668 14.90 -6.88 -0.97
N VAL A 669 14.90 -6.61 -2.29
CA VAL A 669 15.52 -7.49 -3.29
C VAL A 669 17.02 -7.61 -3.04
N LEU A 670 17.73 -6.50 -2.80
CA LEU A 670 19.17 -6.53 -2.59
C LEU A 670 19.55 -7.22 -1.28
N SER A 671 18.73 -7.09 -0.24
CA SER A 671 18.91 -7.84 1.02
C SER A 671 18.72 -9.33 0.81
N GLN A 672 17.73 -9.73 0.01
CA GLN A 672 17.46 -11.13 -0.28
C GLN A 672 18.57 -11.80 -1.09
N VAL A 673 19.09 -11.14 -2.13
CA VAL A 673 20.19 -11.74 -2.92
C VAL A 673 21.48 -11.87 -2.12
N SER A 674 21.76 -10.92 -1.22
CA SER A 674 22.97 -10.94 -0.38
C SER A 674 22.79 -11.74 0.92
N ARG A 675 21.72 -12.53 1.05
CA ARG A 675 21.35 -13.30 2.26
C ARG A 675 22.42 -14.29 2.71
N CYS A 676 23.03 -15.02 1.78
CA CYS A 676 24.03 -16.05 2.11
C CYS A 676 25.45 -15.48 2.28
N ASN A 677 25.62 -14.16 2.43
CA ASN A 677 26.93 -13.58 2.64
C ASN A 677 27.37 -13.77 4.11
N PRO A 678 28.47 -14.50 4.39
CA PRO A 678 28.98 -14.68 5.75
C PRO A 678 29.51 -13.37 6.37
N ASP A 679 29.91 -12.39 5.56
CA ASP A 679 30.54 -11.14 6.02
C ASP A 679 29.53 -9.98 6.23
N ARG A 680 28.30 -10.30 6.64
CA ARG A 680 27.27 -9.27 6.86
C ARG A 680 27.57 -8.38 8.06
N LEU A 681 27.27 -7.09 7.93
CA LEU A 681 27.40 -6.13 9.02
C LEU A 681 26.19 -6.23 9.95
N GLY A 682 26.44 -6.23 11.27
CA GLY A 682 25.39 -6.12 12.29
C GLY A 682 24.95 -4.68 12.57
N THR A 683 25.73 -3.68 12.13
CA THR A 683 25.47 -2.25 12.36
C THR A 683 25.87 -1.41 11.16
N PHE A 684 25.15 -0.33 10.88
CA PHE A 684 25.42 0.63 9.80
C PHE A 684 25.28 2.10 10.23
N HIS A 685 25.76 3.01 9.39
CA HIS A 685 25.54 4.46 9.54
C HIS A 685 24.41 4.93 8.62
N PRO A 686 23.32 5.55 9.14
CA PRO A 686 22.17 5.97 8.34
C PRO A 686 22.39 7.30 7.59
N SER A 687 23.56 7.92 7.74
CA SER A 687 23.91 9.17 7.06
C SER A 687 25.30 9.10 6.43
N ALA A 688 25.63 10.08 5.61
CA ALA A 688 26.89 10.10 4.89
C ALA A 688 28.06 10.61 5.77
N TYR A 689 29.26 10.07 5.53
CA TYR A 689 30.51 10.65 6.02
C TYR A 689 30.90 11.83 5.11
N LEU A 690 30.87 13.05 5.67
CA LEU A 690 31.09 14.29 4.94
C LEU A 690 31.92 15.25 5.79
N ALA A 691 32.85 15.98 5.16
CA ALA A 691 33.71 16.97 5.81
C ALA A 691 34.50 16.44 7.04
N GLY A 692 34.88 15.16 7.04
CA GLY A 692 35.67 14.57 8.12
C GLY A 692 34.84 14.05 9.30
N ALA A 693 33.51 14.01 9.21
CA ALA A 693 32.64 13.43 10.23
C ALA A 693 31.43 12.69 9.65
N TRP A 694 30.92 11.71 10.38
CA TRP A 694 29.61 11.10 10.12
C TRP A 694 28.49 12.04 10.54
N LEU A 695 27.54 12.35 9.64
CA LEU A 695 26.42 13.23 9.99
C LEU A 695 25.47 12.65 11.05
N CYS A 696 25.43 11.32 11.19
CA CYS A 696 24.54 10.62 12.12
C CYS A 696 25.05 10.63 13.58
N CYS A 697 26.32 10.28 13.79
CA CYS A 697 26.92 10.11 15.12
C CYS A 697 28.05 11.11 15.42
N ARG A 698 28.38 12.01 14.47
CA ARG A 698 29.47 12.99 14.54
C ARG A 698 30.87 12.39 14.76
N SER A 699 31.01 11.08 14.55
CA SER A 699 32.30 10.42 14.62
C SER A 699 33.24 10.91 13.53
N LEU A 700 34.50 11.18 13.91
CA LEU A 700 35.52 11.74 13.02
C LEU A 700 36.22 10.67 12.16
N SER A 701 36.05 9.38 12.49
CA SER A 701 36.67 8.27 11.78
C SER A 701 35.73 7.65 10.75
N ASP A 702 36.17 7.49 9.50
CA ASP A 702 35.40 6.85 8.44
C ASP A 702 35.30 5.32 8.59
N SER A 703 36.14 4.73 9.44
CA SER A 703 36.21 3.28 9.71
C SER A 703 35.44 2.85 10.95
N GLN A 704 34.76 3.76 11.65
CA GLN A 704 34.01 3.38 12.85
C GLN A 704 32.81 2.48 12.54
N PRO A 705 32.52 1.48 13.40
CA PRO A 705 31.33 0.64 13.28
C PRO A 705 30.05 1.49 13.28
N GLY A 706 29.01 0.96 12.63
CA GLY A 706 27.75 1.66 12.45
C GLY A 706 27.07 2.08 13.76
N CYS A 707 26.37 3.22 13.75
CA CYS A 707 25.64 3.72 14.92
C CYS A 707 24.19 3.20 15.05
N LYS A 708 23.67 2.50 14.02
CA LYS A 708 22.36 1.83 14.06
C LYS A 708 22.52 0.34 13.76
N PRO A 709 21.69 -0.55 14.34
CA PRO A 709 21.68 -1.96 13.96
C PRO A 709 21.22 -2.12 12.51
N CYS A 710 21.84 -3.02 11.75
CA CYS A 710 21.37 -3.40 10.42
C CYS A 710 20.03 -4.13 10.52
N THR A 711 19.23 -4.00 9.47
CA THR A 711 18.02 -4.79 9.29
C THR A 711 18.43 -6.27 9.20
N PRO A 712 17.96 -7.14 10.11
CA PRO A 712 18.41 -8.52 10.16
C PRO A 712 18.09 -9.22 8.84
N THR A 713 19.08 -9.89 8.26
CA THR A 713 18.87 -10.67 7.04
C THR A 713 18.48 -12.08 7.44
N LEU A 714 17.17 -12.32 7.35
CA LEU A 714 16.46 -13.43 7.95
C LEU A 714 17.04 -14.76 7.45
N LEU A 715 17.41 -15.68 8.36
CA LEU A 715 17.91 -17.03 8.04
C LEU A 715 16.87 -17.90 7.34
N ALA A 716 17.36 -18.92 6.60
CA ALA A 716 16.78 -19.83 5.60
C ALA A 716 15.33 -20.39 5.73
N ASN A 717 14.48 -19.89 6.61
CA ASN A 717 13.04 -20.15 6.57
C ASN A 717 12.34 -18.92 5.97
N LEU A 718 11.16 -19.10 5.39
CA LEU A 718 10.32 -17.99 4.94
C LEU A 718 9.86 -17.15 6.15
N GLN A 719 10.74 -16.34 6.74
CA GLN A 719 10.26 -15.17 7.48
C GLN A 719 9.96 -14.09 6.45
N LEU A 720 8.74 -14.20 5.97
CA LEU A 720 7.95 -13.07 5.55
C LEU A 720 8.02 -12.04 6.69
N ASP A 721 8.19 -10.75 6.37
CA ASP A 721 8.13 -9.65 7.34
C ASP A 721 6.67 -9.50 7.81
N ILE A 722 6.25 -10.47 8.62
CA ILE A 722 4.90 -10.59 9.15
C ILE A 722 4.96 -10.00 10.54
N ASP A 723 4.40 -8.81 10.66
CA ASP A 723 4.08 -8.22 11.94
C ASP A 723 3.00 -9.08 12.62
N CYS A 724 3.43 -9.96 13.52
CA CYS A 724 2.56 -10.89 14.22
C CYS A 724 1.53 -10.15 15.09
N ASP A 725 1.86 -8.97 15.62
CA ASP A 725 0.93 -8.19 16.43
C ASP A 725 -0.16 -7.62 15.52
N ARG A 726 0.21 -7.05 14.38
CA ARG A 726 -0.73 -6.54 13.36
C ARG A 726 -1.62 -7.64 12.77
N GLU A 727 -1.08 -8.81 12.42
CA GLU A 727 -1.91 -9.91 11.93
C GLU A 727 -2.86 -10.44 13.04
N THR A 728 -2.43 -10.41 14.31
CA THR A 728 -3.30 -10.79 15.43
C THR A 728 -4.41 -9.76 15.65
N GLU A 729 -4.11 -8.46 15.50
CA GLU A 729 -5.11 -7.39 15.53
C GLU A 729 -6.14 -7.55 14.41
N ARG A 730 -5.71 -7.84 13.18
CA ARG A 730 -6.63 -8.11 12.06
C ARG A 730 -7.54 -9.30 12.34
N ILE A 731 -7.00 -10.37 12.91
CA ILE A 731 -7.80 -11.54 13.32
C ILE A 731 -8.81 -11.13 14.41
N PHE A 732 -8.38 -10.32 15.39
CA PHE A 732 -9.28 -9.74 16.38
C PHE A 732 -10.40 -8.92 15.73
N SER A 733 -10.10 -7.98 14.83
CA SER A 733 -11.11 -7.18 14.12
C SER A 733 -12.07 -8.05 13.29
N LEU A 734 -11.58 -9.14 12.68
CA LEU A 734 -12.42 -10.09 11.94
C LEU A 734 -13.40 -10.82 12.85
N PHE A 735 -12.93 -11.31 14.01
CA PHE A 735 -13.80 -11.91 15.03
C PHE A 735 -14.83 -10.92 15.55
N THR A 736 -14.41 -9.70 15.90
CA THR A 736 -15.31 -8.65 16.42
C THR A 736 -16.35 -8.24 15.39
N SER A 737 -15.96 -8.04 14.13
CA SER A 737 -16.91 -7.72 13.04
C SER A 737 -17.87 -8.87 12.69
N SER A 738 -17.54 -10.10 13.06
CA SER A 738 -18.34 -11.31 12.83
C SER A 738 -18.92 -11.88 14.13
N TYR A 739 -18.93 -11.11 15.22
CA TYR A 739 -19.30 -11.58 16.56
C TYR A 739 -20.72 -12.15 16.62
N SER A 740 -21.67 -11.59 15.85
CA SER A 740 -23.03 -12.13 15.77
C SER A 740 -23.10 -13.55 15.22
N LYS A 741 -22.25 -13.89 14.24
CA LYS A 741 -22.14 -15.26 13.71
C LYS A 741 -21.48 -16.20 14.73
N LEU A 742 -20.51 -15.70 15.50
CA LEU A 742 -19.89 -16.45 16.59
C LEU A 742 -20.90 -16.80 17.70
N GLN A 743 -21.78 -15.87 18.07
CA GLN A 743 -22.87 -16.11 19.01
C GLN A 743 -23.86 -17.17 18.50
N LYS A 744 -24.28 -17.07 17.23
CA LYS A 744 -25.12 -18.12 16.60
C LYS A 744 -24.47 -19.50 16.65
N MET A 745 -23.15 -19.59 16.49
CA MET A 745 -22.41 -20.85 16.61
C MET A 745 -22.38 -21.36 18.07
N GLU A 746 -22.24 -20.48 19.06
CA GLU A 746 -22.34 -20.84 20.49
C GLU A 746 -23.71 -21.44 20.81
N ASP A 747 -24.78 -20.77 20.36
CA ASP A 747 -26.17 -21.21 20.54
C ASP A 747 -26.45 -22.55 19.84
N ALA A 748 -25.90 -22.73 18.62
CA ALA A 748 -25.98 -23.99 17.89
C ALA A 748 -25.35 -25.14 18.68
N CYS A 749 -24.14 -24.93 19.21
CA CYS A 749 -23.42 -25.94 19.98
C CYS A 749 -24.18 -26.29 21.27
N ALA A 750 -24.72 -25.28 21.97
CA ALA A 750 -25.52 -25.47 23.18
C ALA A 750 -26.81 -26.27 22.87
N SER A 751 -27.51 -25.93 21.79
CA SER A 751 -28.72 -26.63 21.36
C SER A 751 -28.44 -28.11 21.02
N ILE A 752 -27.39 -28.38 20.23
CA ILE A 752 -26.98 -29.75 19.86
C ILE A 752 -26.64 -30.57 21.11
N ALA A 753 -25.95 -29.98 22.09
CA ALA A 753 -25.56 -30.66 23.32
C ALA A 753 -26.75 -31.01 24.23
N VAL A 754 -27.82 -30.19 24.23
CA VAL A 754 -28.99 -30.37 25.11
C VAL A 754 -30.04 -31.28 24.48
N TYR A 755 -30.34 -31.13 23.19
CA TYR A 755 -31.49 -31.80 22.57
C TYR A 755 -31.19 -33.18 21.95
N GLN A 756 -29.91 -33.62 21.90
CA GLN A 756 -29.46 -34.92 21.38
C GLN A 756 -30.21 -35.39 20.10
N GLY A 757 -30.50 -34.47 19.18
CA GLY A 757 -31.26 -34.73 17.96
C GLY A 757 -31.05 -33.63 16.92
N PRO A 758 -31.32 -33.88 15.62
CA PRO A 758 -31.09 -32.89 14.57
C PRO A 758 -31.92 -31.62 14.84
N PRO A 759 -31.34 -30.42 14.65
CA PRO A 759 -32.00 -29.15 15.00
C PRO A 759 -33.35 -29.00 14.29
N ARG A 760 -34.38 -28.54 15.01
CA ARG A 760 -35.72 -28.23 14.46
C ARG A 760 -35.76 -26.95 13.59
N GLU A 761 -34.66 -26.22 13.49
CA GLU A 761 -34.49 -25.03 12.64
C GLU A 761 -33.28 -25.25 11.71
N GLN A 762 -33.51 -25.90 10.55
CA GLN A 762 -32.44 -26.44 9.71
C GLN A 762 -31.68 -25.41 8.86
N ASP A 763 -32.20 -24.19 8.68
CA ASP A 763 -31.63 -23.25 7.70
C ASP A 763 -30.47 -22.41 8.24
N ASP A 764 -30.51 -21.96 9.50
CA ASP A 764 -29.47 -21.06 10.04
C ASP A 764 -28.23 -21.81 10.57
N TYR A 765 -28.38 -23.07 11.02
CA TYR A 765 -27.29 -23.85 11.63
C TYR A 765 -26.52 -24.75 10.66
N SER A 766 -27.06 -25.02 9.47
CA SER A 766 -26.40 -25.80 8.41
C SER A 766 -25.16 -25.09 7.82
N LEU A 767 -25.00 -23.81 8.15
CA LEU A 767 -23.87 -22.97 7.73
C LEU A 767 -22.56 -23.29 8.46
N PHE A 768 -22.59 -24.00 9.60
CA PHE A 768 -21.42 -24.30 10.42
C PHE A 768 -20.99 -25.76 10.33
N THR A 769 -19.68 -26.02 10.30
CA THR A 769 -19.15 -27.38 10.37
C THR A 769 -18.79 -27.71 11.82
N ILE A 770 -19.68 -28.41 12.52
CA ILE A 770 -19.51 -28.79 13.94
C ILE A 770 -19.44 -30.32 14.03
N GLN A 771 -18.25 -30.88 14.27
CA GLN A 771 -18.10 -32.34 14.49
C GLN A 771 -18.25 -32.73 15.97
N ASP A 772 -17.83 -31.86 16.89
CA ASP A 772 -17.99 -32.03 18.33
C ASP A 772 -18.55 -30.74 18.95
N SER A 773 -19.81 -30.77 19.39
CA SER A 773 -20.47 -29.59 19.94
C SER A 773 -19.88 -29.14 21.27
N LYS A 774 -19.34 -30.04 22.09
CA LYS A 774 -18.76 -29.70 23.40
C LYS A 774 -17.43 -28.99 23.26
N GLU A 775 -16.54 -29.55 22.43
CA GLU A 775 -15.21 -28.97 22.20
C GLU A 775 -15.31 -27.65 21.43
N THR A 776 -16.22 -27.57 20.45
CA THR A 776 -16.49 -26.33 19.70
C THR A 776 -17.03 -25.26 20.64
N PHE A 777 -17.99 -25.59 21.51
CA PHE A 777 -18.52 -24.65 22.52
C PHE A 777 -17.42 -24.13 23.46
N HIS A 778 -16.52 -24.99 23.92
CA HIS A 778 -15.41 -24.59 24.78
C HIS A 778 -14.48 -23.58 24.08
N THR A 779 -14.11 -23.87 22.84
CA THR A 779 -13.25 -22.97 22.05
C THR A 779 -13.94 -21.65 21.74
N VAL A 780 -15.22 -21.66 21.36
CA VAL A 780 -16.00 -20.43 21.14
C VAL A 780 -16.04 -19.57 22.41
N ARG A 781 -16.23 -20.17 23.59
CA ARG A 781 -16.18 -19.43 24.86
C ARG A 781 -14.81 -18.84 25.17
N GLN A 782 -13.74 -19.57 24.90
CA GLN A 782 -12.38 -19.04 25.05
C GLN A 782 -12.15 -17.84 24.14
N ILE A 783 -12.56 -17.93 22.86
CA ILE A 783 -12.50 -16.82 21.91
C ILE A 783 -13.28 -15.62 22.47
N THR A 784 -14.55 -15.82 22.82
CA THR A 784 -15.42 -14.75 23.35
C THR A 784 -14.83 -14.07 24.59
N HIS A 785 -14.21 -14.82 25.51
CA HIS A 785 -13.55 -14.25 26.68
C HIS A 785 -12.35 -13.38 26.30
N ILE A 786 -11.45 -13.89 25.45
CA ILE A 786 -10.26 -13.17 24.99
C ILE A 786 -10.65 -11.89 24.21
N LEU A 787 -11.68 -11.95 23.36
CA LEU A 787 -12.16 -10.79 22.61
C LEU A 787 -12.65 -9.67 23.55
N LYS A 788 -13.34 -10.01 24.64
CA LYS A 788 -13.81 -9.03 25.63
C LYS A 788 -12.65 -8.36 26.37
N GLU A 789 -11.62 -9.12 26.73
CA GLU A 789 -10.42 -8.55 27.37
C GLU A 789 -9.67 -7.61 26.43
N LEU A 790 -9.45 -8.02 25.17
CA LEU A 790 -8.81 -7.19 24.15
C LEU A 790 -9.63 -5.93 23.84
N GLN A 791 -10.96 -6.04 23.74
CA GLN A 791 -11.82 -4.87 23.54
C GLN A 791 -11.74 -3.91 24.73
N SER A 792 -11.68 -4.41 25.97
CA SER A 792 -11.51 -3.56 27.15
C SER A 792 -10.18 -2.80 27.15
N GLU A 793 -9.08 -3.43 26.70
CA GLU A 793 -7.79 -2.75 26.54
C GLU A 793 -7.84 -1.66 25.46
N HIS A 794 -8.51 -1.94 24.35
CA HIS A 794 -8.76 -0.95 23.28
C HIS A 794 -9.58 0.24 23.79
N ASP A 795 -10.68 -0.01 24.52
CA ASP A 795 -11.56 1.03 25.05
C ASP A 795 -10.85 1.90 26.09
N THR A 796 -10.05 1.28 26.97
CA THR A 796 -9.28 1.98 28.00
C THR A 796 -8.24 2.93 27.41
N ARG A 797 -7.56 2.52 26.33
CA ARG A 797 -6.50 3.30 25.67
C ARG A 797 -7.05 4.31 24.67
N SER A 798 -8.20 4.01 24.05
CA SER A 798 -8.92 4.95 23.19
C SER A 798 -9.56 6.08 23.99
N GLY A 799 -10.05 5.81 25.21
CA GLY A 799 -10.61 6.81 26.11
C GLY A 799 -9.61 7.86 26.61
N THR A 800 -8.30 7.55 26.61
CA THR A 800 -7.23 8.48 26.94
C THR A 800 -6.78 9.35 25.76
N ALA A 801 -7.13 8.98 24.53
CA ALA A 801 -6.84 9.74 23.32
C ALA A 801 -8.04 10.63 22.94
N GLN A 802 -8.31 11.68 23.72
CA GLN A 802 -9.11 12.80 23.22
C GLN A 802 -8.28 13.54 22.15
N TYR A 803 -8.33 13.03 20.91
CA TYR A 803 -7.97 13.83 19.75
C TYR A 803 -8.94 15.00 19.70
N GLY A 804 -8.43 16.19 19.97
CA GLY A 804 -9.17 17.44 19.99
C GLY A 804 -9.83 17.70 18.63
N SER A 805 -11.09 17.29 18.50
CA SER A 805 -12.04 17.92 17.61
C SER A 805 -12.68 19.10 18.36
N GLN A 806 -11.93 20.19 18.53
CA GLN A 806 -12.48 21.52 18.84
C GLN A 806 -11.68 22.61 18.12
#